data_AF-A0A2S7ISQ4-F1
#
_entry.id   AF-A0A2S7ISQ4-F1
#
_cell.length_a   1.000
_cell.length_b   1.000
_cell.length_c   1.000
_cell.angle_alpha   90.00
_cell.angle_beta   90.00
_cell.angle_gamma   90.00
#
_symmetry.space_group_name_H-M   'P 1'
#
loop_
_entity.id
_entity.type
_entity.pdbx_description
1 polymer ?
#
loop_
_entity_poly.entity_id
_entity_poly.type
_entity_poly.pdbx_seq_one_letter_code
_entity_poly.pdbx_strand_id
1 'polypeptide(L)'
;MKKLLLLPLLVLTSMAYGQKKGKKPTPPPQPKKALTHSVYDGWKSITYRTLSNDGDWAIYTANPQEGDGNAIFYGLKKSKIDSVQRAADIRVSYDSEVAVFKIKPQAAVVRDAKRKKKKREDMPKDSLGIYSLKTSQLTKIPKVSSFALPEKAGGFVAYQLETPAAKRDTTARRTNRKPAKKESEENGYQLVLKNLKSGTQTSYSFVTDYAFSKNGKRLAYVTTGNDSTVKLPGVYVVDLANGSSQKVFEAKGKTKKLSFDEAGDQLAFVTDPDTNAKSLVHYHQLYYWKSGQAQALKVADQANQPGPKGWLVSGDAPLAFAKNGSKLFFGTAPVPAVADTTMLPEEVVNVEVWGPKDRTLQPQQKVTAERDKKRSYTAVYDPATNALRQLATTEMDEILPVADGNADYVVALSDLKYSHEHWDWNSRNDAYVVSTKDGSKKLIGENIRGNIRMSPEGKYAYWFSLSDTAWFAHSIATGKTVQLTKDRKFADEDDDHPDFPRGYGSTGWTKGDALLYIYDKYDVWTVDPANPTSLTRLTKGREVKKTYRFINLDPEDRGLVDPSKPQLVHLFDHTTKASGYAQWSGSTLTVLHQGDFAASPMVTKAKNTNDLLFTKTTFREYPDLMATDLSFKNIRKISNLGEQTKAYRWGTVEMVSWVSGDGVTLQGLLYKPDDFDSTKKYPMITYFYEKESDNIHNFVTPAPTASARNNYAYSVSNGYIVFVPDIVYQDGYPGPSAYSCIIPGVLKLLENPWVDRTRLGIVGHSWGGYQTAYLITKTNLFKTAVPGAPVANMTSAYGGIRWGTGLSRQAQYEHTQSRIGGTLWEKTQQYLDNSPLFYLPNVQTPALILHNDEDDAVPWYQGIELYVGLKRLGKPAWMLNYNTEKHGLRVRKNQKDWTIRMWQYLDHYLKDAPAPQWMVEGLPMIEKGVNQRLEPAAALPSAKATR
;
A
#
# COMPACT_ATOMS: atom_id res chain seq x y z
N MET A 1 57.48 79.30 24.03
CA MET A 1 56.49 80.09 24.79
C MET A 1 55.46 79.16 25.43
N LYS A 2 55.57 79.01 26.77
CA LYS A 2 54.62 78.57 27.85
C LYS A 2 53.37 77.74 27.45
N LYS A 3 53.04 76.55 27.96
CA LYS A 3 53.30 75.79 29.22
C LYS A 3 53.25 74.27 28.91
N LEU A 4 54.31 73.50 29.20
CA LEU A 4 54.58 72.66 30.39
C LEU A 4 54.08 71.20 30.30
N LEU A 5 55.05 70.26 30.37
CA LEU A 5 54.95 68.80 30.53
C LEU A 5 54.37 68.38 31.90
N LEU A 6 53.82 67.16 32.02
CA LEU A 6 54.41 65.99 32.75
C LEU A 6 53.42 64.81 32.95
N LEU A 7 53.93 63.58 32.75
CA LEU A 7 53.45 62.27 33.24
C LEU A 7 53.36 62.22 34.81
N PRO A 8 52.73 61.25 35.52
CA PRO A 8 52.74 59.78 35.26
C PRO A 8 51.53 58.91 35.75
N LEU A 9 51.65 57.58 35.50
CA LEU A 9 51.11 56.37 36.18
C LEU A 9 49.95 56.46 37.21
N LEU A 10 48.95 55.55 37.10
CA LEU A 10 48.85 54.36 37.96
C LEU A 10 47.78 53.35 37.47
N VAL A 11 47.96 52.09 37.87
CA VAL A 11 47.32 50.87 37.38
C VAL A 11 46.26 50.34 38.37
N LEU A 12 45.26 49.63 37.82
CA LEU A 12 44.34 48.61 38.40
C LEU A 12 43.21 49.06 39.35
N THR A 13 41.96 48.79 38.93
CA THR A 13 41.12 47.73 39.56
C THR A 13 39.89 47.42 38.71
N SER A 14 39.59 46.13 38.59
CA SER A 14 38.48 45.54 37.87
C SER A 14 37.14 45.65 38.61
N MET A 15 36.07 46.02 37.91
CA MET A 15 34.71 45.57 38.25
C MET A 15 33.95 45.18 36.98
N ALA A 16 33.42 43.97 37.00
CA ALA A 16 32.61 43.38 35.95
C ALA A 16 31.22 44.05 35.90
N TYR A 17 30.77 44.43 34.69
CA TYR A 17 29.38 44.75 34.40
C TYR A 17 28.83 43.74 33.39
N GLY A 18 27.78 43.02 33.79
CA GLY A 18 27.09 42.05 32.96
C GLY A 18 26.39 42.68 31.77
N GLN A 19 26.74 42.26 30.55
CA GLN A 19 25.98 42.59 29.35
C GLN A 19 24.70 41.76 29.27
N LYS A 20 23.54 42.41 29.43
CA LYS A 20 22.25 41.90 28.96
C LYS A 20 22.34 41.65 27.45
N LYS A 21 22.29 40.39 27.01
CA LYS A 21 22.09 40.03 25.61
C LYS A 21 20.73 40.56 25.14
N GLY A 22 20.73 41.66 24.39
CA GLY A 22 19.55 42.16 23.70
C GLY A 22 18.99 41.08 22.78
N LYS A 23 17.67 40.83 22.88
CA LYS A 23 16.93 40.05 21.88
C LYS A 23 17.15 40.70 20.51
N LYS A 24 17.73 39.95 19.57
CA LYS A 24 17.75 40.37 18.15
C LYS A 24 16.30 40.64 17.73
N PRO A 25 16.00 41.78 17.07
CA PRO A 25 14.68 42.02 16.54
C PRO A 25 14.31 40.89 15.58
N THR A 26 13.11 40.34 15.76
CA THR A 26 12.57 39.31 14.87
C THR A 26 12.50 39.92 13.46
N PRO A 27 13.10 39.29 12.43
CA PRO A 27 12.98 39.80 11.07
C PRO A 27 11.49 39.89 10.70
N PRO A 28 11.08 40.90 9.91
CA PRO A 28 9.70 41.05 9.51
C PRO A 28 9.21 39.77 8.82
N PRO A 29 7.94 39.35 9.04
CA PRO A 29 7.41 38.14 8.45
C PRO A 29 7.56 38.18 6.93
N GLN A 30 8.30 37.23 6.37
CA GLN A 30 8.42 37.12 4.92
C GLN A 30 7.05 36.75 4.32
N PRO A 31 6.66 37.37 3.18
CA PRO A 31 5.41 37.03 2.52
C PRO A 31 5.43 35.56 2.07
N LYS A 32 4.36 34.83 2.37
CA LYS A 32 4.17 33.45 1.94
C LYS A 32 4.09 33.36 0.41
N LYS A 33 4.71 32.33 -0.16
CA LYS A 33 4.77 32.09 -1.62
C LYS A 33 3.64 31.18 -2.08
N ALA A 34 3.30 31.24 -3.38
CA ALA A 34 2.44 30.23 -3.98
C ALA A 34 3.15 28.87 -4.05
N LEU A 35 2.41 27.77 -3.91
CA LEU A 35 2.88 26.43 -4.25
C LEU A 35 3.06 26.33 -5.77
N THR A 36 4.21 25.84 -6.20
CA THR A 36 4.54 25.61 -7.62
C THR A 36 4.96 24.17 -7.84
N HIS A 37 4.96 23.70 -9.08
CA HIS A 37 5.36 22.32 -9.40
C HIS A 37 6.82 21.99 -9.05
N SER A 38 7.68 23.01 -8.91
CA SER A 38 9.10 22.82 -8.58
C SER A 38 9.34 22.32 -7.15
N VAL A 39 8.36 22.45 -6.24
CA VAL A 39 8.52 22.02 -4.84
C VAL A 39 8.41 20.50 -4.67
N TYR A 40 7.75 19.81 -5.59
CA TYR A 40 7.36 18.41 -5.40
C TYR A 40 8.53 17.47 -5.17
N ASP A 41 9.63 17.64 -5.88
CA ASP A 41 10.78 16.74 -5.79
C ASP A 41 11.47 16.83 -4.42
N GLY A 42 11.64 18.06 -3.91
CA GLY A 42 12.29 18.32 -2.63
C GLY A 42 11.39 18.12 -1.41
N TRP A 43 10.07 17.96 -1.59
CA TRP A 43 9.12 17.86 -0.49
C TRP A 43 9.34 16.57 0.31
N LYS A 44 9.65 16.70 1.59
CA LYS A 44 9.97 15.54 2.45
C LYS A 44 8.74 14.98 3.15
N SER A 45 8.68 13.65 3.21
CA SER A 45 7.66 12.91 3.96
C SER A 45 8.28 11.84 4.86
N ILE A 46 7.51 11.42 5.87
CA ILE A 46 7.84 10.27 6.72
C ILE A 46 7.30 9.02 6.04
N THR A 47 8.20 8.16 5.55
CA THR A 47 7.84 6.91 4.86
C THR A 47 8.08 5.66 5.71
N TYR A 48 8.77 5.81 6.83
CA TYR A 48 9.08 4.75 7.78
C TYR A 48 9.15 5.32 9.19
N ARG A 49 8.66 4.56 10.18
CA ARG A 49 8.76 4.86 11.61
C ARG A 49 8.79 3.57 12.42
N THR A 50 9.53 3.55 13.53
CA THR A 50 9.54 2.47 14.52
C THR A 50 10.00 2.98 15.89
N LEU A 51 9.75 2.19 16.93
CA LEU A 51 10.37 2.31 18.24
C LEU A 51 11.39 1.18 18.47
N SER A 52 12.39 1.42 19.30
CA SER A 52 13.16 0.35 19.94
C SER A 52 12.28 -0.39 20.96
N ASN A 53 12.59 -1.66 21.25
CA ASN A 53 11.77 -2.49 22.13
C ASN A 53 11.66 -1.93 23.56
N ASP A 54 12.66 -1.17 24.02
CA ASP A 54 12.74 -0.53 25.33
C ASP A 54 12.17 0.90 25.37
N GLY A 55 11.67 1.41 24.24
CA GLY A 55 11.08 2.75 24.15
C GLY A 55 12.07 3.91 24.26
N ASP A 56 13.38 3.65 24.28
CA ASP A 56 14.39 4.71 24.40
C ASP A 56 14.59 5.49 23.11
N TRP A 57 14.34 4.86 21.95
CA TRP A 57 14.58 5.44 20.64
C TRP A 57 13.38 5.35 19.72
N ALA A 58 13.03 6.48 19.10
CA ALA A 58 12.19 6.56 17.93
C ALA A 58 13.05 6.74 16.68
N ILE A 59 12.81 5.94 15.66
CA ILE A 59 13.55 5.99 14.39
C ILE A 59 12.55 6.21 13.27
N TYR A 60 12.77 7.24 12.46
CA TYR A 60 11.89 7.58 11.34
C TYR A 60 12.67 8.17 10.17
N THR A 61 12.09 8.17 8.97
CA THR A 61 12.70 8.77 7.80
C THR A 61 12.14 10.14 7.47
N ALA A 62 12.95 10.98 6.83
CA ALA A 62 12.53 12.21 6.17
C ALA A 62 13.06 12.18 4.73
N ASN A 63 12.24 11.67 3.83
CA ASN A 63 12.64 11.38 2.45
C ASN A 63 12.00 12.37 1.49
N PRO A 64 12.77 13.05 0.62
CA PRO A 64 12.20 13.77 -0.51
C PRO A 64 11.55 12.79 -1.47
N GLN A 65 10.64 13.26 -2.33
CA GLN A 65 10.04 12.40 -3.36
C GLN A 65 11.05 11.97 -4.42
N GLU A 66 12.02 12.84 -4.74
CA GLU A 66 13.14 12.54 -5.63
C GLU A 66 14.44 13.04 -4.97
N GLY A 67 15.40 12.15 -4.78
CA GLY A 67 16.71 12.47 -4.21
C GLY A 67 17.04 11.69 -2.95
N ASP A 68 18.01 12.22 -2.19
CA ASP A 68 18.56 11.57 -1.01
C ASP A 68 17.84 12.03 0.27
N GLY A 69 17.24 11.10 0.99
CA GLY A 69 16.60 11.33 2.29
C GLY A 69 17.48 10.95 3.48
N ASN A 70 16.95 11.07 4.70
CA ASN A 70 17.67 10.77 5.93
C ASN A 70 16.82 9.87 6.85
N ALA A 71 17.47 8.97 7.58
CA ALA A 71 16.90 8.40 8.81
C ALA A 71 17.29 9.28 10.00
N ILE A 72 16.34 9.55 10.89
CA ILE A 72 16.50 10.29 12.13
C ILE A 72 16.40 9.31 13.29
N PHE A 73 17.36 9.40 14.20
CA PHE A 73 17.42 8.64 15.46
C PHE A 73 17.14 9.63 16.60
N TYR A 74 15.96 9.50 17.21
CA TYR A 74 15.50 10.40 18.27
C TYR A 74 15.43 9.65 19.60
N GLY A 75 16.25 10.05 20.57
CA GLY A 75 16.24 9.50 21.92
C GLY A 75 15.11 10.11 22.76
N LEU A 76 14.07 9.34 23.07
CA LEU A 76 12.84 9.82 23.72
C LEU A 76 13.06 10.30 25.16
N LYS A 77 14.03 9.74 25.88
CA LYS A 77 14.33 10.12 27.28
C LYS A 77 15.40 11.20 27.41
N LYS A 78 16.36 11.22 26.47
CA LYS A 78 17.52 12.14 26.49
C LYS A 78 17.39 13.32 25.54
N SER A 79 16.33 13.35 24.72
CA SER A 79 16.11 14.32 23.63
C SER A 79 17.30 14.43 22.67
N LYS A 80 18.10 13.36 22.54
CA LYS A 80 19.24 13.30 21.63
C LYS A 80 18.72 13.08 20.20
N ILE A 81 19.22 13.85 19.24
CA ILE A 81 18.86 13.71 17.83
C ILE A 81 20.12 13.43 17.04
N ASP A 82 20.11 12.36 16.25
CA ASP A 82 21.14 12.03 15.29
C ASP A 82 20.49 11.66 13.94
N SER A 83 21.27 11.62 12.86
CA SER A 83 20.74 11.26 11.56
C SER A 83 21.77 10.60 10.65
N VAL A 84 21.29 9.73 9.77
CA VAL A 84 22.12 9.06 8.76
C VAL A 84 21.48 9.24 7.39
N GLN A 85 22.24 9.83 6.47
CA GLN A 85 21.79 10.06 5.10
C GLN A 85 21.67 8.75 4.33
N ARG A 86 20.63 8.66 3.49
CA ARG A 86 20.34 7.55 2.56
C ARG A 86 20.11 6.20 3.23
N ALA A 87 19.84 6.20 4.54
CA ALA A 87 19.49 5.00 5.29
C ALA A 87 18.09 4.49 4.86
N ALA A 88 18.02 3.20 4.54
CA ALA A 88 16.84 2.49 4.08
C ALA A 88 16.85 1.05 4.61
N ASP A 89 15.75 0.33 4.49
CA ASP A 89 15.61 -1.05 4.96
C ASP A 89 15.95 -1.19 6.47
N ILE A 90 15.57 -0.21 7.29
CA ILE A 90 16.00 -0.11 8.69
C ILE A 90 15.41 -1.25 9.54
N ARG A 91 16.23 -1.83 10.41
CA ARG A 91 15.88 -2.83 11.42
C ARG A 91 16.53 -2.48 12.75
N VAL A 92 15.78 -2.60 13.84
CA VAL A 92 16.31 -2.45 15.21
C VAL A 92 16.54 -3.84 15.77
N SER A 93 17.68 -4.07 16.43
CA SER A 93 17.96 -5.34 17.08
C SER A 93 16.99 -5.57 18.24
N TYR A 94 16.68 -6.84 18.53
CA TYR A 94 15.70 -7.19 19.56
C TYR A 94 16.06 -6.68 20.96
N ASP A 95 17.36 -6.60 21.26
CA ASP A 95 17.91 -6.07 22.51
C ASP A 95 18.01 -4.53 22.55
N SER A 96 17.52 -3.83 21.53
CA SER A 96 17.59 -2.37 21.38
C SER A 96 19.00 -1.78 21.38
N GLU A 97 20.05 -2.58 21.18
CA GLU A 97 21.44 -2.06 21.23
C GLU A 97 21.88 -1.39 19.92
N VAL A 98 21.39 -1.87 18.77
CA VAL A 98 21.78 -1.36 17.45
C VAL A 98 20.60 -1.19 16.51
N ALA A 99 20.76 -0.28 15.56
CA ALA A 99 19.96 -0.22 14.35
C ALA A 99 20.84 -0.54 13.13
N VAL A 100 20.39 -1.45 12.28
CA VAL A 100 21.08 -1.89 11.07
C VAL A 100 20.23 -1.53 9.86
N PHE A 101 20.87 -1.00 8.82
CA PHE A 101 20.18 -0.50 7.64
C PHE A 101 21.10 -0.49 6.42
N LYS A 102 20.51 -0.47 5.22
CA LYS A 102 21.26 -0.17 4.01
C LYS A 102 21.46 1.34 3.87
N ILE A 103 22.60 1.76 3.37
CA ILE A 103 22.89 3.12 2.92
C ILE A 103 22.90 3.08 1.40
N LYS A 104 21.82 3.57 0.77
CA LYS A 104 21.69 3.60 -0.69
C LYS A 104 22.73 4.54 -1.29
N PRO A 105 23.29 4.27 -2.49
CA PRO A 105 24.15 5.22 -3.18
C PRO A 105 23.45 6.56 -3.42
N GLN A 106 24.22 7.64 -3.54
CA GLN A 106 23.68 8.97 -3.85
C GLN A 106 22.89 8.93 -5.16
N ALA A 107 21.66 9.47 -5.14
CA ALA A 107 20.77 9.47 -6.29
C ALA A 107 21.41 10.09 -7.54
N ALA A 108 22.17 11.18 -7.37
CA ALA A 108 22.90 11.84 -8.46
C ALA A 108 23.94 10.92 -9.13
N VAL A 109 24.68 10.13 -8.33
CA VAL A 109 25.69 9.20 -8.83
C VAL A 109 25.03 8.03 -9.57
N VAL A 110 23.91 7.51 -9.05
CA VAL A 110 23.11 6.49 -9.74
C VAL A 110 22.59 7.01 -11.08
N ARG A 111 22.11 8.27 -11.11
CA ARG A 111 21.62 8.91 -12.32
C ARG A 111 22.72 9.10 -13.37
N ASP A 112 23.90 9.56 -12.97
CA ASP A 112 25.06 9.70 -13.87
C ASP A 112 25.50 8.32 -14.41
N ALA A 113 25.54 7.30 -13.56
CA ALA A 113 25.84 5.92 -13.99
C ALA A 113 24.83 5.40 -15.04
N LYS A 114 23.53 5.65 -14.83
CA LYS A 114 22.47 5.31 -15.81
C LYS A 114 22.64 6.08 -17.12
N ARG A 115 22.96 7.38 -17.08
CA ARG A 115 23.23 8.20 -18.29
C ARG A 115 24.41 7.67 -19.09
N LYS A 116 25.45 7.21 -18.39
CA LYS A 116 26.63 6.56 -18.98
C LYS A 116 26.38 5.10 -19.40
N LYS A 117 25.14 4.60 -19.28
CA LYS A 117 24.74 3.22 -19.61
C LYS A 117 25.65 2.17 -18.96
N LYS A 118 26.10 2.42 -17.72
CA LYS A 118 26.92 1.45 -16.98
C LYS A 118 26.19 0.12 -16.81
N LYS A 119 26.93 -0.99 -16.90
CA LYS A 119 26.40 -2.33 -16.63
C LYS A 119 26.05 -2.49 -15.15
N ARG A 120 25.20 -3.46 -14.81
CA ARG A 120 24.73 -3.72 -13.44
C ARG A 120 25.89 -3.94 -12.45
N GLU A 121 26.96 -4.58 -12.91
CA GLU A 121 28.18 -4.82 -12.13
C GLU A 121 28.91 -3.51 -11.76
N ASP A 122 28.86 -2.50 -12.64
CA ASP A 122 29.52 -1.20 -12.49
C ASP A 122 28.61 -0.13 -11.84
N MET A 123 27.37 -0.49 -11.52
CA MET A 123 26.45 0.41 -10.81
C MET A 123 26.92 0.64 -9.37
N PRO A 124 26.78 1.87 -8.83
CA PRO A 124 27.03 2.13 -7.42
C PRO A 124 26.24 1.15 -6.53
N LYS A 125 26.90 0.60 -5.52
CA LYS A 125 26.36 -0.45 -4.64
C LYS A 125 25.95 0.10 -3.28
N ASP A 126 24.94 -0.52 -2.68
CA ASP A 126 24.52 -0.23 -1.31
C ASP A 126 25.68 -0.54 -0.33
N SER A 127 25.69 0.17 0.80
CA SER A 127 26.54 -0.15 1.95
C SER A 127 25.66 -0.55 3.13
N LEU A 128 26.19 -1.25 4.13
CA LEU A 128 25.52 -1.48 5.41
C LEU A 128 25.95 -0.41 6.42
N GLY A 129 24.99 0.14 7.16
CA GLY A 129 25.21 0.92 8.36
C GLY A 129 24.81 0.12 9.60
N ILE A 130 25.69 0.08 10.60
CA ILE A 130 25.40 -0.45 11.94
C ILE A 130 25.57 0.71 12.92
N TYR A 131 24.45 1.20 13.44
CA TYR A 131 24.38 2.33 14.36
C TYR A 131 24.17 1.85 15.79
N SER A 132 25.11 2.14 16.70
CA SER A 132 24.92 1.85 18.13
C SER A 132 23.99 2.87 18.75
N LEU A 133 22.87 2.41 19.31
CA LEU A 133 21.90 3.25 20.00
C LEU A 133 22.42 3.72 21.37
N LYS A 134 23.41 3.01 21.94
CA LYS A 134 24.04 3.39 23.22
C LYS A 134 25.11 4.48 23.04
N THR A 135 26.01 4.32 22.07
CA THR A 135 27.18 5.21 21.89
C THR A 135 27.01 6.23 20.78
N SER A 136 25.99 6.08 19.92
CA SER A 136 25.80 6.84 18.67
C SER A 136 26.95 6.73 17.69
N GLN A 137 27.69 5.62 17.72
CA GLN A 137 28.71 5.32 16.72
C GLN A 137 28.09 4.61 15.52
N LEU A 138 28.46 5.07 14.32
CA LEU A 138 28.06 4.46 13.05
C LEU A 138 29.24 3.74 12.39
N THR A 139 29.12 2.42 12.25
CA THR A 139 30.02 1.62 11.41
C THR A 139 29.44 1.47 10.01
N LYS A 140 30.25 1.67 8.97
CA LYS A 140 29.83 1.49 7.56
C LYS A 140 30.63 0.38 6.89
N ILE A 141 29.93 -0.51 6.20
CA ILE A 141 30.53 -1.62 5.45
C ILE A 141 30.10 -1.48 3.99
N PRO A 142 31.03 -1.31 3.04
CA PRO A 142 30.69 -1.06 1.65
C PRO A 142 30.22 -2.34 0.92
N LYS A 143 29.49 -2.16 -0.19
CA LYS A 143 29.12 -3.22 -1.16
C LYS A 143 28.32 -4.37 -0.54
N VAL A 144 27.22 -4.05 0.13
CA VAL A 144 26.35 -5.04 0.77
C VAL A 144 25.08 -5.25 -0.04
N SER A 145 24.82 -6.49 -0.46
CA SER A 145 23.60 -6.85 -1.22
C SER A 145 22.40 -7.13 -0.31
N SER A 146 22.62 -7.76 0.84
CA SER A 146 21.57 -8.18 1.77
C SER A 146 22.10 -8.22 3.22
N PHE A 147 21.19 -8.11 4.20
CA PHE A 147 21.50 -8.36 5.60
C PHE A 147 20.29 -8.94 6.34
N ALA A 148 20.53 -9.61 7.47
CA ALA A 148 19.50 -10.11 8.39
C ALA A 148 19.93 -9.98 9.85
N LEU A 149 18.94 -9.93 10.75
CA LEU A 149 19.10 -10.05 12.20
C LEU A 149 18.15 -11.14 12.72
N PRO A 150 18.46 -11.80 13.85
CA PRO A 150 17.48 -12.59 14.57
C PRO A 150 16.27 -11.74 14.99
N GLU A 151 15.07 -12.31 14.93
CA GLU A 151 13.84 -11.56 15.22
C GLU A 151 13.58 -11.39 16.72
N LYS A 152 13.88 -12.41 17.52
CA LYS A 152 13.63 -12.47 18.97
C LYS A 152 14.92 -12.56 19.79
N ALA A 153 16.06 -12.21 19.20
CA ALA A 153 17.35 -12.18 19.89
C ALA A 153 18.26 -11.07 19.36
N GLY A 154 19.22 -10.66 20.19
CA GLY A 154 20.23 -9.66 19.86
C GLY A 154 21.62 -10.26 19.62
N GLY A 155 22.61 -9.39 19.47
CA GLY A 155 24.02 -9.78 19.45
C GLY A 155 24.61 -10.29 18.13
N PHE A 156 23.82 -10.56 17.09
CA PHE A 156 24.33 -11.00 15.78
C PHE A 156 23.70 -10.25 14.60
N VAL A 157 24.50 -10.11 13.53
CA VAL A 157 24.05 -9.69 12.20
C VAL A 157 24.74 -10.55 11.15
N ALA A 158 24.01 -10.92 10.10
CA ALA A 158 24.58 -11.57 8.92
C ALA A 158 24.37 -10.67 7.70
N TYR A 159 25.37 -10.56 6.82
CA TYR A 159 25.27 -9.74 5.60
C TYR A 159 26.12 -10.29 4.46
N GLN A 160 25.70 -10.07 3.23
CA GLN A 160 26.43 -10.50 2.03
C GLN A 160 27.18 -9.35 1.36
N LEU A 161 28.43 -9.62 0.95
CA LEU A 161 29.30 -8.67 0.25
C LEU A 161 29.34 -8.94 -1.25
N GLU A 162 29.04 -7.93 -2.07
CA GLU A 162 29.25 -7.98 -3.51
C GLU A 162 30.72 -7.68 -3.85
N THR A 163 31.49 -8.72 -4.15
CA THR A 163 32.85 -8.57 -4.67
C THR A 163 32.79 -8.15 -6.15
N PRO A 164 33.48 -7.07 -6.59
CA PRO A 164 33.56 -6.73 -8.01
C PRO A 164 34.30 -7.82 -8.77
N ALA A 165 33.85 -8.14 -9.99
CA ALA A 165 34.57 -9.04 -10.87
C ALA A 165 36.01 -8.53 -11.08
N ALA A 166 37.01 -9.34 -10.74
CA ALA A 166 38.40 -9.02 -11.05
C ALA A 166 38.54 -8.70 -12.55
N LYS A 167 39.08 -7.52 -12.88
CA LYS A 167 39.38 -7.12 -14.27
C LYS A 167 40.22 -8.23 -14.90
N ARG A 168 39.83 -8.66 -16.10
CA ARG A 168 40.58 -9.66 -16.86
C ARG A 168 41.95 -9.05 -17.17
N ASP A 169 43.01 -9.67 -16.67
CA ASP A 169 44.36 -9.32 -17.09
C ASP A 169 44.49 -9.70 -18.58
N THR A 170 44.57 -8.70 -19.45
CA THR A 170 44.71 -8.87 -20.90
C THR A 170 46.12 -9.30 -21.30
N THR A 171 47.06 -9.41 -20.35
CA THR A 171 48.45 -9.83 -20.59
C THR A 171 48.74 -11.30 -20.25
N ALA A 172 47.79 -12.01 -19.61
CA ALA A 172 47.95 -13.41 -19.26
C ALA A 172 47.76 -14.33 -20.47
N ARG A 173 48.82 -15.08 -20.84
CA ARG A 173 48.78 -16.17 -21.85
C ARG A 173 47.59 -17.10 -21.55
N ARG A 174 46.78 -17.40 -22.58
CA ARG A 174 45.72 -18.42 -22.55
C ARG A 174 46.34 -19.77 -22.14
N THR A 175 46.24 -20.10 -20.86
CA THR A 175 46.45 -21.47 -20.38
C THR A 175 45.10 -22.20 -20.47
N ASN A 176 45.12 -23.47 -20.88
CA ASN A 176 43.93 -24.35 -20.98
C ASN A 176 43.28 -24.70 -19.60
N ARG A 177 43.49 -23.89 -18.56
CA ARG A 177 42.84 -24.08 -17.25
C ARG A 177 41.43 -23.46 -17.27
N LYS A 178 40.42 -24.23 -16.86
CA LYS A 178 39.08 -23.70 -16.58
C LYS A 178 39.21 -22.49 -15.63
N PRO A 179 38.56 -21.35 -15.92
CA PRO A 179 38.63 -20.18 -15.06
C PRO A 179 38.08 -20.51 -13.66
N ALA A 180 38.73 -20.01 -12.62
CA ALA A 180 38.26 -20.18 -11.24
C ALA A 180 36.84 -19.60 -11.09
N LYS A 181 36.01 -20.30 -10.31
CA LYS A 181 34.64 -19.86 -10.00
C LYS A 181 34.68 -18.51 -9.29
N LYS A 182 33.79 -17.60 -9.66
CA LYS A 182 33.73 -16.24 -9.13
C LYS A 182 32.39 -15.99 -8.46
N GLU A 183 32.41 -15.23 -7.38
CA GLU A 183 31.20 -14.74 -6.71
C GLU A 183 30.35 -13.91 -7.65
N SER A 184 29.03 -14.12 -7.59
CA SER A 184 28.03 -13.48 -8.44
C SER A 184 26.64 -13.77 -7.90
N GLU A 185 25.61 -13.17 -8.48
CA GLU A 185 24.22 -13.47 -8.15
C GLU A 185 23.88 -14.97 -8.36
N GLU A 186 24.50 -15.61 -9.36
CA GLU A 186 24.31 -17.04 -9.66
C GLU A 186 25.14 -17.96 -8.75
N ASN A 187 26.40 -17.61 -8.50
CA ASN A 187 27.30 -18.44 -7.68
C ASN A 187 27.23 -18.13 -6.18
N GLY A 188 26.50 -17.11 -5.77
CA GLY A 188 26.48 -16.59 -4.41
C GLY A 188 27.62 -15.61 -4.12
N TYR A 189 27.46 -14.91 -3.01
CA TYR A 189 28.34 -13.87 -2.49
C TYR A 189 28.94 -14.29 -1.15
N GLN A 190 30.02 -13.65 -0.71
CA GLN A 190 30.56 -13.88 0.63
C GLN A 190 29.54 -13.44 1.69
N LEU A 191 29.11 -14.37 2.54
CA LEU A 191 28.31 -14.11 3.74
C LEU A 191 29.25 -13.86 4.91
N VAL A 192 29.04 -12.76 5.64
CA VAL A 192 29.73 -12.47 6.90
C VAL A 192 28.73 -12.55 8.04
N LEU A 193 29.01 -13.43 9.01
CA LEU A 193 28.34 -13.47 10.30
C LEU A 193 29.18 -12.68 11.30
N LYS A 194 28.60 -11.65 11.90
CA LYS A 194 29.26 -10.77 12.87
C LYS A 194 28.58 -10.83 14.23
N ASN A 195 29.37 -11.09 15.27
CA ASN A 195 28.94 -10.88 16.65
C ASN A 195 29.08 -9.39 16.99
N LEU A 196 27.97 -8.76 17.34
CA LEU A 196 27.87 -7.33 17.61
C LEU A 196 28.48 -6.94 18.96
N LYS A 197 28.60 -7.89 19.90
CA LYS A 197 29.15 -7.65 21.24
C LYS A 197 30.67 -7.79 21.27
N SER A 198 31.20 -8.89 20.73
CA SER A 198 32.64 -9.15 20.70
C SER A 198 33.35 -8.56 19.48
N GLY A 199 32.61 -8.20 18.43
CA GLY A 199 33.17 -7.71 17.16
C GLY A 199 33.74 -8.80 16.25
N THR A 200 33.79 -10.05 16.72
CA THR A 200 34.28 -11.22 15.97
C THR A 200 33.43 -11.49 14.72
N GLN A 201 34.09 -11.99 13.67
CA GLN A 201 33.46 -12.25 12.37
C GLN A 201 33.90 -13.60 11.81
N THR A 202 32.97 -14.28 11.16
CA THR A 202 33.21 -15.50 10.39
C THR A 202 32.62 -15.29 9.00
N SER A 203 33.36 -15.68 7.96
CA SER A 203 32.94 -15.50 6.57
C SER A 203 32.78 -16.84 5.86
N TYR A 204 31.76 -16.94 5.03
CA TYR A 204 31.43 -18.11 4.22
C TYR A 204 31.32 -17.69 2.75
N SER A 205 32.03 -18.36 1.85
CA SER A 205 32.08 -17.98 0.44
C SER A 205 30.93 -18.58 -0.36
N PHE A 206 30.60 -17.95 -1.50
CA PHE A 206 29.64 -18.48 -2.48
C PHE A 206 28.23 -18.78 -1.92
N VAL A 207 27.76 -17.97 -0.97
CA VAL A 207 26.46 -18.12 -0.34
C VAL A 207 25.36 -17.50 -1.17
N THR A 208 24.29 -18.25 -1.44
CA THR A 208 23.13 -17.81 -2.24
C THR A 208 21.93 -17.45 -1.39
N ASP A 209 21.75 -18.08 -0.24
CA ASP A 209 20.64 -17.84 0.69
C ASP A 209 21.08 -18.07 2.14
N TYR A 210 20.45 -17.39 3.09
CA TYR A 210 20.72 -17.54 4.53
C TYR A 210 19.55 -17.06 5.39
N ALA A 211 19.37 -17.69 6.55
CA ALA A 211 18.28 -17.37 7.47
C ALA A 211 18.70 -17.60 8.94
N PHE A 212 18.29 -16.70 9.84
CA PHE A 212 18.40 -16.93 11.28
C PHE A 212 17.19 -17.73 11.78
N SER A 213 17.40 -18.59 12.78
CA SER A 213 16.29 -19.05 13.61
C SER A 213 15.70 -17.84 14.36
N LYS A 214 14.39 -17.83 14.58
CA LYS A 214 13.69 -16.67 15.17
C LYS A 214 14.28 -16.25 16.52
N ASN A 215 14.61 -17.23 17.36
CA ASN A 215 15.22 -17.07 18.67
C ASN A 215 16.74 -16.79 18.65
N GLY A 216 17.37 -16.69 17.47
CA GLY A 216 18.80 -16.41 17.32
C GLY A 216 19.73 -17.46 17.90
N LYS A 217 19.31 -18.72 18.00
CA LYS A 217 20.21 -19.83 18.33
C LYS A 217 21.07 -20.26 17.15
N ARG A 218 20.53 -20.18 15.92
CA ARG A 218 21.19 -20.73 14.72
C ARG A 218 21.11 -19.80 13.53
N LEU A 219 22.06 -19.98 12.62
CA LEU A 219 22.06 -19.43 11.26
C LEU A 219 22.16 -20.60 10.28
N ALA A 220 21.27 -20.69 9.30
CA ALA A 220 21.44 -21.58 8.16
C ALA A 220 21.92 -20.78 6.94
N TYR A 221 22.75 -21.39 6.10
CA TYR A 221 23.13 -20.82 4.81
C TYR A 221 23.29 -21.89 3.72
N VAL A 222 23.01 -21.48 2.47
CA VAL A 222 23.20 -22.28 1.25
C VAL A 222 24.43 -21.80 0.52
N THR A 223 25.39 -22.68 0.25
CA THR A 223 26.57 -22.38 -0.58
C THR A 223 26.55 -23.19 -1.87
N THR A 224 27.06 -22.63 -2.96
CA THR A 224 27.24 -23.35 -4.23
C THR A 224 28.57 -24.14 -4.28
N GLY A 225 29.37 -24.10 -3.20
CA GLY A 225 30.67 -24.75 -3.08
C GLY A 225 31.75 -24.16 -4.01
N ASN A 226 32.96 -24.73 -3.92
CA ASN A 226 34.19 -24.40 -4.66
C ASN A 226 35.10 -23.31 -4.02
N ASP A 227 35.26 -23.34 -2.70
CA ASP A 227 36.46 -22.80 -2.01
C ASP A 227 37.37 -23.97 -1.57
N SER A 228 38.51 -23.68 -0.93
CA SER A 228 39.50 -24.72 -0.56
C SER A 228 38.97 -25.77 0.42
N THR A 229 37.82 -25.55 1.08
CA THR A 229 37.28 -26.37 2.17
C THR A 229 35.89 -26.97 1.84
N VAL A 230 35.07 -26.31 1.00
CA VAL A 230 33.74 -26.78 0.59
C VAL A 230 33.73 -27.03 -0.92
N LYS A 231 33.70 -28.30 -1.33
CA LYS A 231 33.86 -28.67 -2.75
C LYS A 231 32.54 -28.80 -3.54
N LEU A 232 31.41 -28.98 -2.85
CA LEU A 232 30.09 -29.19 -3.47
C LEU A 232 29.06 -28.20 -2.91
N PRO A 233 27.98 -27.91 -3.65
CA PRO A 233 26.84 -27.17 -3.10
C PRO A 233 26.26 -27.88 -1.88
N GLY A 234 25.78 -27.11 -0.90
CA GLY A 234 25.28 -27.68 0.34
C GLY A 234 24.61 -26.66 1.26
N VAL A 235 24.00 -27.19 2.31
CA VAL A 235 23.38 -26.41 3.39
C VAL A 235 24.15 -26.65 4.67
N TYR A 236 24.42 -25.55 5.37
CA TYR A 236 25.14 -25.55 6.64
C TYR A 236 24.29 -24.88 7.71
N VAL A 237 24.42 -25.36 8.94
CA VAL A 237 23.80 -24.79 10.13
C VAL A 237 24.90 -24.42 11.11
N VAL A 238 24.93 -23.15 11.51
CA VAL A 238 25.86 -22.59 12.48
C VAL A 238 25.15 -22.44 13.82
N ASP A 239 25.70 -23.03 14.86
CA ASP A 239 25.32 -22.77 16.25
C ASP A 239 25.95 -21.46 16.71
N LEU A 240 25.14 -20.47 17.06
CA LEU A 240 25.62 -19.12 17.38
C LEU A 240 26.19 -19.01 18.80
N ALA A 241 25.93 -19.99 19.68
CA ALA A 241 26.45 -19.96 21.05
C ALA A 241 27.95 -20.32 21.08
N ASN A 242 28.38 -21.27 20.25
CA ASN A 242 29.77 -21.75 20.20
C ASN A 242 30.47 -21.52 18.85
N GLY A 243 29.76 -21.06 17.82
CA GLY A 243 30.30 -20.80 16.48
C GLY A 243 30.55 -22.06 15.63
N SER A 244 30.15 -23.24 16.09
CA SER A 244 30.32 -24.50 15.35
C SER A 244 29.42 -24.51 14.11
N SER A 245 29.96 -24.99 12.99
CA SER A 245 29.25 -25.06 11.71
C SER A 245 29.12 -26.52 11.28
N GLN A 246 27.90 -27.02 11.20
CA GLN A 246 27.59 -28.36 10.73
C GLN A 246 27.14 -28.33 9.26
N LYS A 247 27.73 -29.20 8.43
CA LYS A 247 27.23 -29.49 7.09
C LYS A 247 26.05 -30.45 7.20
N VAL A 248 24.84 -29.97 6.94
CA VAL A 248 23.61 -30.79 7.06
C VAL A 248 23.15 -31.37 5.73
N PHE A 249 23.64 -30.84 4.61
CA PHE A 249 23.32 -31.37 3.27
C PHE A 249 24.44 -31.05 2.28
N GLU A 250 24.76 -31.97 1.39
CA GLU A 250 25.73 -31.79 0.31
C GLU A 250 25.31 -32.57 -0.93
N ALA A 251 24.96 -31.88 -2.01
CA ALA A 251 24.65 -32.49 -3.29
C ALA A 251 24.76 -31.46 -4.42
N LYS A 252 24.84 -31.93 -5.68
CA LYS A 252 24.64 -31.05 -6.83
C LYS A 252 23.18 -30.60 -6.87
N GLY A 253 22.96 -29.32 -7.21
CA GLY A 253 21.62 -28.75 -7.33
C GLY A 253 21.56 -27.30 -6.89
N LYS A 254 20.34 -26.73 -6.91
CA LYS A 254 20.02 -25.39 -6.41
C LYS A 254 19.07 -25.52 -5.21
N THR A 255 19.47 -25.01 -4.06
CA THR A 255 18.66 -25.03 -2.83
C THR A 255 18.08 -23.66 -2.53
N LYS A 256 16.84 -23.61 -2.04
CA LYS A 256 16.12 -22.39 -1.63
C LYS A 256 15.19 -22.64 -0.45
N LYS A 257 14.63 -21.56 0.11
CA LYS A 257 13.55 -21.57 1.14
C LYS A 257 14.00 -22.14 2.48
N LEU A 258 15.13 -21.68 3.01
CA LEU A 258 15.54 -22.03 4.38
C LEU A 258 14.45 -21.61 5.39
N SER A 259 13.92 -22.56 6.15
CA SER A 259 12.84 -22.32 7.11
C SER A 259 13.14 -23.03 8.42
N PHE A 260 13.23 -22.28 9.52
CA PHE A 260 13.39 -22.81 10.88
C PHE A 260 12.03 -22.90 11.59
N ASP A 261 11.91 -23.84 12.53
CA ASP A 261 10.86 -23.77 13.54
C ASP A 261 11.12 -22.65 14.57
N GLU A 262 10.12 -22.28 15.37
CA GLU A 262 10.26 -21.21 16.39
C GLU A 262 11.33 -21.55 17.44
N ALA A 263 11.54 -22.85 17.73
CA ALA A 263 12.55 -23.34 18.66
C ALA A 263 13.98 -23.29 18.08
N GLY A 264 14.12 -23.19 16.75
CA GLY A 264 15.39 -23.18 16.04
C GLY A 264 16.11 -24.52 16.05
N ASP A 265 15.40 -25.63 16.30
CA ASP A 265 15.96 -26.97 16.38
C ASP A 265 15.61 -27.83 15.15
N GLN A 266 14.74 -27.32 14.27
CA GLN A 266 14.37 -27.95 13.01
C GLN A 266 14.61 -26.99 11.86
N LEU A 267 15.09 -27.51 10.73
CA LEU A 267 15.29 -26.78 9.49
C LEU A 267 14.65 -27.56 8.34
N ALA A 268 13.97 -26.86 7.44
CA ALA A 268 13.51 -27.40 6.18
C ALA A 268 13.97 -26.53 5.01
N PHE A 269 14.15 -27.14 3.84
CA PHE A 269 14.50 -26.47 2.60
C PHE A 269 14.14 -27.31 1.38
N VAL A 270 14.10 -26.67 0.21
CA VAL A 270 13.78 -27.32 -1.07
C VAL A 270 15.00 -27.26 -1.99
N THR A 271 15.37 -28.40 -2.58
CA THR A 271 16.50 -28.52 -3.52
C THR A 271 16.02 -29.00 -4.88
N ASP A 272 16.43 -28.32 -5.93
CA ASP A 272 16.35 -28.80 -7.31
C ASP A 272 17.65 -29.50 -7.69
N PRO A 273 17.67 -30.83 -7.92
CA PRO A 273 18.87 -31.54 -8.33
C PRO A 273 19.34 -31.15 -9.74
N ASP A 274 18.47 -30.57 -10.57
CA ASP A 274 18.86 -30.07 -11.89
C ASP A 274 19.48 -28.68 -11.78
N THR A 275 20.71 -28.56 -12.28
CA THR A 275 21.44 -27.28 -12.30
C THR A 275 21.14 -26.45 -13.54
N ASN A 276 20.50 -27.02 -14.56
CA ASN A 276 20.19 -26.34 -15.81
C ASN A 276 18.98 -25.42 -15.63
N ALA A 277 19.23 -24.11 -15.68
CA ALA A 277 18.17 -23.10 -15.56
C ALA A 277 17.19 -23.09 -16.75
N LYS A 278 17.49 -23.78 -17.85
CA LYS A 278 16.63 -23.88 -19.05
C LYS A 278 15.73 -25.11 -19.04
N SER A 279 15.83 -25.96 -18.02
CA SER A 279 14.97 -27.13 -17.93
C SER A 279 13.51 -26.70 -17.87
N LEU A 280 12.68 -27.33 -18.69
CA LEU A 280 11.25 -26.98 -18.78
C LEU A 280 10.46 -27.57 -17.59
N VAL A 281 11.00 -28.59 -16.93
CA VAL A 281 10.43 -29.24 -15.75
C VAL A 281 11.53 -29.38 -14.70
N HIS A 282 11.24 -28.95 -13.47
CA HIS A 282 12.17 -28.99 -12.34
C HIS A 282 11.66 -29.94 -11.24
N TYR A 283 12.45 -30.97 -10.93
CA TYR A 283 12.10 -32.05 -10.00
C TYR A 283 12.58 -31.76 -8.59
N HIS A 284 11.98 -30.75 -7.96
CA HIS A 284 12.33 -30.33 -6.61
C HIS A 284 12.15 -31.45 -5.58
N GLN A 285 12.95 -31.39 -4.52
CA GLN A 285 12.98 -32.33 -3.41
C GLN A 285 12.92 -31.56 -2.08
N LEU A 286 12.06 -32.00 -1.17
CA LEU A 286 11.94 -31.42 0.17
C LEU A 286 12.86 -32.14 1.14
N TYR A 287 13.66 -31.36 1.88
CA TYR A 287 14.55 -31.85 2.92
C TYR A 287 14.15 -31.31 4.29
N TYR A 288 14.30 -32.16 5.30
CA TYR A 288 14.03 -31.88 6.70
C TYR A 288 15.24 -32.28 7.54
N TRP A 289 15.62 -31.43 8.49
CA TRP A 289 16.71 -31.69 9.42
C TRP A 289 16.28 -31.31 10.84
N LYS A 290 16.69 -32.13 11.81
CA LYS A 290 16.53 -31.86 13.24
C LYS A 290 17.89 -31.89 13.93
N SER A 291 18.09 -31.00 14.90
CA SER A 291 19.29 -30.95 15.71
C SER A 291 19.66 -32.32 16.28
N GLY A 292 20.95 -32.66 16.19
CA GLY A 292 21.49 -33.98 16.55
C GLY A 292 21.57 -34.96 15.38
N GLN A 293 20.85 -34.72 14.28
CA GLN A 293 21.02 -35.50 13.05
C GLN A 293 22.26 -35.05 12.28
N ALA A 294 23.03 -35.99 11.74
CA ALA A 294 24.23 -35.70 10.96
C ALA A 294 23.92 -35.05 9.60
N GLN A 295 22.85 -35.48 8.93
CA GLN A 295 22.40 -35.01 7.62
C GLN A 295 20.88 -34.80 7.60
N ALA A 296 20.41 -33.93 6.71
CA ALA A 296 19.01 -33.73 6.40
C ALA A 296 18.43 -34.94 5.66
N LEU A 297 17.20 -35.30 5.99
CA LEU A 297 16.45 -36.37 5.36
C LEU A 297 15.66 -35.80 4.18
N LYS A 298 15.73 -36.48 3.02
CA LYS A 298 14.82 -36.20 1.91
C LYS A 298 13.46 -36.78 2.25
N VAL A 299 12.48 -35.92 2.54
CA VAL A 299 11.16 -36.34 3.01
C VAL A 299 10.12 -36.38 1.90
N ALA A 300 10.27 -35.57 0.84
CA ALA A 300 9.41 -35.65 -0.33
C ALA A 300 10.16 -35.41 -1.64
N ASP A 301 9.75 -36.10 -2.70
CA ASP A 301 10.23 -35.93 -4.08
C ASP A 301 9.17 -36.39 -5.10
N GLN A 302 9.50 -36.51 -6.38
CA GLN A 302 8.56 -36.99 -7.40
C GLN A 302 7.97 -38.38 -7.09
N ALA A 303 8.77 -39.29 -6.54
CA ALA A 303 8.35 -40.66 -6.26
C ALA A 303 7.59 -40.77 -4.93
N ASN A 304 7.91 -39.89 -3.97
CA ASN A 304 7.32 -39.84 -2.64
C ASN A 304 6.75 -38.45 -2.34
N GLN A 305 5.58 -38.12 -2.92
CA GLN A 305 4.82 -36.91 -2.60
C GLN A 305 3.34 -37.25 -2.44
N PRO A 306 2.56 -36.48 -1.65
CA PRO A 306 1.21 -36.87 -1.28
C PRO A 306 0.11 -36.48 -2.30
N GLY A 307 0.43 -35.65 -3.29
CA GLY A 307 -0.51 -35.20 -4.32
C GLY A 307 -0.82 -36.27 -5.37
N PRO A 308 -1.80 -36.02 -6.26
CA PRO A 308 -2.16 -36.94 -7.34
C PRO A 308 -0.99 -37.39 -8.23
N LYS A 309 -1.17 -38.51 -8.94
CA LYS A 309 -0.18 -39.00 -9.91
C LYS A 309 0.15 -37.92 -10.94
N GLY A 310 1.45 -37.67 -11.18
CA GLY A 310 1.91 -36.61 -12.09
C GLY A 310 2.07 -35.25 -11.42
N TRP A 311 2.08 -35.19 -10.09
CA TRP A 311 2.45 -34.00 -9.34
C TRP A 311 3.90 -34.06 -8.84
N LEU A 312 4.48 -32.89 -8.60
CA LEU A 312 5.84 -32.66 -8.13
C LEU A 312 5.82 -31.84 -6.83
N VAL A 313 6.88 -31.92 -6.04
CA VAL A 313 7.14 -30.94 -4.98
C VAL A 313 7.33 -29.57 -5.63
N SER A 314 6.65 -28.55 -5.12
CA SER A 314 6.78 -27.18 -5.63
C SER A 314 7.96 -26.48 -4.97
N GLY A 315 8.81 -25.85 -5.79
CA GLY A 315 9.83 -24.93 -5.32
C GLY A 315 9.32 -23.51 -5.04
N ASP A 316 8.09 -23.18 -5.42
CA ASP A 316 7.55 -21.83 -5.33
C ASP A 316 6.66 -21.63 -4.10
N ALA A 317 6.09 -22.72 -3.58
CA ALA A 317 5.29 -22.76 -2.37
C ALA A 317 5.99 -22.12 -1.16
N PRO A 318 5.23 -21.51 -0.23
CA PRO A 318 5.71 -21.23 1.11
C PRO A 318 6.15 -22.53 1.82
N LEU A 319 7.20 -22.43 2.64
CA LEU A 319 7.69 -23.52 3.49
C LEU A 319 7.73 -23.03 4.94
N ALA A 320 6.87 -23.59 5.79
CA ALA A 320 6.71 -23.10 7.15
C ALA A 320 6.35 -24.22 8.14
N PHE A 321 6.96 -24.18 9.31
CA PHE A 321 6.56 -25.03 10.43
C PHE A 321 5.30 -24.49 11.11
N ALA A 322 4.48 -25.39 11.64
CA ALA A 322 3.54 -25.04 12.71
C ALA A 322 4.29 -24.35 13.84
N LYS A 323 3.65 -23.44 14.56
CA LYS A 323 4.30 -22.65 15.62
C LYS A 323 4.95 -23.50 16.71
N ASN A 324 4.35 -24.65 17.05
CA ASN A 324 4.92 -25.60 18.00
C ASN A 324 5.97 -26.56 17.39
N GLY A 325 6.28 -26.43 16.10
CA GLY A 325 7.23 -27.27 15.37
C GLY A 325 6.74 -28.69 15.05
N SER A 326 5.47 -29.02 15.33
CA SER A 326 4.95 -30.40 15.17
C SER A 326 4.67 -30.82 13.73
N LYS A 327 4.51 -29.86 12.81
CA LYS A 327 4.14 -30.09 11.42
C LYS A 327 4.93 -29.15 10.52
N LEU A 328 5.20 -29.56 9.29
CA LEU A 328 5.83 -28.75 8.25
C LEU A 328 4.88 -28.65 7.05
N PHE A 329 4.44 -27.43 6.73
CA PHE A 329 3.62 -27.15 5.56
C PHE A 329 4.52 -26.81 4.37
N PHE A 330 4.23 -27.43 3.24
CA PHE A 330 4.90 -27.24 1.95
C PHE A 330 3.87 -27.29 0.81
N GLY A 331 4.30 -27.21 -0.45
CA GLY A 331 3.38 -27.32 -1.59
C GLY A 331 3.79 -28.37 -2.60
N THR A 332 2.79 -28.93 -3.27
CA THR A 332 2.91 -29.78 -4.46
C THR A 332 2.22 -29.08 -5.64
N ALA A 333 2.53 -29.48 -6.87
CA ALA A 333 1.91 -28.91 -8.07
C ALA A 333 1.87 -29.95 -9.20
N PRO A 334 0.89 -29.88 -10.13
CA PRO A 334 0.93 -30.69 -11.34
C PRO A 334 2.20 -30.39 -12.15
N VAL A 335 2.67 -31.37 -12.93
CA VAL A 335 3.76 -31.15 -13.89
C VAL A 335 3.37 -30.00 -14.83
N PRO A 336 4.23 -28.98 -15.00
CA PRO A 336 3.91 -27.83 -15.83
C PRO A 336 3.74 -28.24 -17.29
N ALA A 337 2.83 -27.57 -18.00
CA ALA A 337 2.75 -27.69 -19.44
C ALA A 337 4.03 -27.12 -20.08
N VAL A 338 4.66 -27.90 -20.96
CA VAL A 338 5.90 -27.53 -21.64
C VAL A 338 5.63 -27.29 -23.12
N ALA A 339 6.22 -26.23 -23.67
CA ALA A 339 6.14 -25.95 -25.09
C ALA A 339 6.93 -27.01 -25.88
N ASP A 340 6.43 -27.39 -27.05
CA ASP A 340 7.19 -28.20 -27.99
C ASP A 340 8.31 -27.35 -28.61
N THR A 341 9.54 -27.61 -28.20
CA THR A 341 10.72 -26.86 -28.67
C THR A 341 11.18 -27.26 -30.07
N THR A 342 10.53 -28.25 -30.70
CA THR A 342 10.85 -28.65 -32.08
C THR A 342 10.15 -27.77 -33.12
N MET A 343 9.08 -27.08 -32.74
CA MET A 343 8.35 -26.17 -33.63
C MET A 343 9.11 -24.85 -33.80
N LEU A 344 9.13 -24.33 -35.02
CA LEU A 344 9.58 -22.98 -35.31
C LEU A 344 8.58 -21.95 -34.75
N PRO A 345 9.01 -20.74 -34.36
CA PRO A 345 8.10 -19.70 -33.85
C PRO A 345 6.90 -19.41 -34.77
N GLU A 346 7.09 -19.48 -36.09
CA GLU A 346 6.04 -19.31 -37.09
C GLU A 346 5.04 -20.48 -37.18
N GLU A 347 5.39 -21.65 -36.66
CA GLU A 347 4.52 -22.83 -36.59
C GLU A 347 3.69 -22.85 -35.30
N VAL A 348 4.09 -22.07 -34.28
CA VAL A 348 3.37 -21.97 -33.00
C VAL A 348 2.11 -21.12 -33.17
N VAL A 349 0.96 -21.78 -33.18
CA VAL A 349 -0.35 -21.11 -33.19
C VAL A 349 -0.62 -20.49 -31.82
N ASN A 350 -0.68 -19.15 -31.75
CA ASN A 350 -1.00 -18.39 -30.55
C ASN A 350 -2.47 -17.95 -30.56
N VAL A 351 -3.36 -18.80 -30.04
CA VAL A 351 -4.82 -18.59 -30.04
C VAL A 351 -5.39 -18.56 -28.62
N GLU A 352 -6.25 -17.58 -28.33
CA GLU A 352 -7.07 -17.53 -27.11
C GLU A 352 -8.49 -18.06 -27.47
N VAL A 353 -8.94 -19.16 -26.86
CA VAL A 353 -10.26 -19.75 -27.11
C VAL A 353 -11.19 -19.47 -25.93
N TRP A 354 -12.32 -18.81 -26.19
CA TRP A 354 -13.31 -18.48 -25.18
C TRP A 354 -14.42 -19.54 -25.20
N GLY A 355 -14.47 -20.37 -24.16
CA GLY A 355 -15.35 -21.52 -24.08
C GLY A 355 -16.50 -21.35 -23.07
N PRO A 356 -17.65 -22.02 -23.27
CA PRO A 356 -18.78 -21.95 -22.34
C PRO A 356 -18.54 -22.65 -20.99
N LYS A 357 -17.42 -23.37 -20.85
CA LYS A 357 -17.01 -24.07 -19.61
C LYS A 357 -15.79 -23.42 -18.96
N ASP A 358 -15.37 -22.26 -19.44
CA ASP A 358 -14.24 -21.54 -18.87
C ASP A 358 -14.56 -21.16 -17.43
N ARG A 359 -13.75 -21.63 -16.48
CA ARG A 359 -13.91 -21.28 -15.06
C ARG A 359 -13.71 -19.78 -14.82
N THR A 360 -12.83 -19.17 -15.61
CA THR A 360 -12.53 -17.73 -15.59
C THR A 360 -12.32 -17.26 -17.02
N LEU A 361 -12.67 -16.00 -17.31
CA LEU A 361 -12.48 -15.44 -18.66
C LEU A 361 -11.00 -15.42 -19.06
N GLN A 362 -10.70 -15.56 -20.36
CA GLN A 362 -9.34 -15.50 -20.90
C GLN A 362 -8.51 -14.28 -20.42
N PRO A 363 -9.07 -13.05 -20.34
CA PRO A 363 -8.34 -11.90 -19.77
C PRO A 363 -7.93 -12.11 -18.32
N GLN A 364 -8.78 -12.75 -17.50
CA GLN A 364 -8.45 -13.08 -16.12
C GLN A 364 -7.34 -14.12 -16.06
N GLN A 365 -7.43 -15.19 -16.86
CA GLN A 365 -6.38 -16.20 -16.99
C GLN A 365 -5.04 -15.58 -17.40
N LYS A 366 -5.05 -14.61 -18.32
CA LYS A 366 -3.85 -13.88 -18.76
C LYS A 366 -3.24 -13.03 -17.64
N VAL A 367 -4.06 -12.31 -16.89
CA VAL A 367 -3.62 -11.53 -15.72
C VAL A 367 -3.02 -12.45 -14.65
N THR A 368 -3.56 -13.65 -14.49
CA THR A 368 -3.15 -14.58 -13.44
C THR A 368 -2.13 -15.62 -13.90
N ALA A 369 -1.75 -15.65 -15.18
CA ALA A 369 -0.94 -16.71 -15.77
C ALA A 369 0.38 -16.97 -15.03
N GLU A 370 1.13 -15.94 -14.67
CA GLU A 370 2.41 -16.11 -13.93
C GLU A 370 2.20 -16.61 -12.50
N ARG A 371 1.08 -16.23 -11.86
CA ARG A 371 0.68 -16.77 -10.56
C ARG A 371 0.26 -18.23 -10.71
N ASP A 372 -0.50 -18.55 -11.75
CA ASP A 372 -1.07 -19.88 -11.96
C ASP A 372 0.00 -20.89 -12.39
N LYS A 373 1.03 -20.47 -13.15
CA LYS A 373 2.26 -21.25 -13.41
C LYS A 373 3.03 -21.62 -12.15
N LYS A 374 3.04 -20.72 -11.16
CA LYS A 374 3.69 -20.90 -9.84
C LYS A 374 2.74 -21.44 -8.78
N ARG A 375 1.49 -21.75 -9.15
CA ARG A 375 0.47 -22.20 -8.23
C ARG A 375 0.91 -23.51 -7.60
N SER A 376 0.76 -23.58 -6.30
CA SER A 376 1.08 -24.74 -5.50
C SER A 376 -0.06 -25.01 -4.55
N TYR A 377 -0.20 -26.28 -4.21
CA TYR A 377 -1.29 -26.82 -3.42
C TYR A 377 -0.71 -27.34 -2.13
N THR A 378 -1.14 -26.76 -1.02
CA THR A 378 -0.61 -27.04 0.31
C THR A 378 -0.70 -28.52 0.66
N ALA A 379 0.41 -29.06 1.12
CA ALA A 379 0.58 -30.36 1.72
C ALA A 379 1.26 -30.21 3.09
N VAL A 380 1.20 -31.26 3.89
CA VAL A 380 1.80 -31.29 5.23
C VAL A 380 2.65 -32.53 5.43
N TYR A 381 3.78 -32.34 6.10
CA TYR A 381 4.66 -33.38 6.60
C TYR A 381 4.62 -33.39 8.13
N ASP A 382 4.40 -34.56 8.72
CA ASP A 382 4.49 -34.80 10.16
C ASP A 382 5.81 -35.53 10.49
N PRO A 383 6.79 -34.86 11.10
CA PRO A 383 8.07 -35.46 11.46
C PRO A 383 7.99 -36.59 12.49
N ALA A 384 6.94 -36.65 13.31
CA ALA A 384 6.80 -37.68 14.34
C ALA A 384 6.38 -39.03 13.75
N THR A 385 5.54 -39.00 12.71
CA THR A 385 5.01 -40.20 12.05
C THR A 385 5.64 -40.46 10.67
N ASN A 386 6.48 -39.54 10.19
CA ASN A 386 7.03 -39.52 8.83
C ASN A 386 5.93 -39.54 7.74
N ALA A 387 4.77 -38.97 8.05
CA ALA A 387 3.59 -39.00 7.18
C ALA A 387 3.52 -37.75 6.29
N LEU A 388 3.18 -37.95 5.01
CA LEU A 388 2.85 -36.88 4.07
C LEU A 388 1.35 -36.91 3.76
N ARG A 389 0.71 -35.73 3.72
CA ARG A 389 -0.71 -35.58 3.39
C ARG A 389 -0.94 -34.39 2.46
N GLN A 390 -1.77 -34.58 1.45
CA GLN A 390 -2.22 -33.51 0.57
C GLN A 390 -3.45 -32.84 1.20
N LEU A 391 -3.45 -31.51 1.31
CA LEU A 391 -4.57 -30.77 1.94
C LEU A 391 -5.37 -29.98 0.90
N ALA A 392 -4.68 -29.29 0.00
CA ALA A 392 -5.29 -28.54 -1.10
C ALA A 392 -5.44 -29.40 -2.36
N THR A 393 -6.44 -29.10 -3.19
CA THR A 393 -6.64 -29.71 -4.53
C THR A 393 -6.85 -28.61 -5.58
N THR A 394 -6.95 -28.99 -6.86
CA THR A 394 -7.27 -28.06 -7.97
C THR A 394 -8.63 -27.39 -7.80
N GLU A 395 -9.54 -28.01 -7.05
CA GLU A 395 -10.87 -27.52 -6.72
C GLU A 395 -10.91 -26.76 -5.39
N MET A 396 -9.98 -27.04 -4.48
CA MET A 396 -9.89 -26.46 -3.14
C MET A 396 -8.45 -25.97 -2.88
N ASP A 397 -8.10 -24.84 -3.48
CA ASP A 397 -6.71 -24.38 -3.57
C ASP A 397 -6.31 -23.42 -2.45
N GLU A 398 -7.28 -22.72 -1.85
CA GLU A 398 -7.06 -21.84 -0.71
C GLU A 398 -7.14 -22.62 0.61
N ILE A 399 -6.03 -22.63 1.37
CA ILE A 399 -5.93 -23.26 2.69
C ILE A 399 -5.64 -22.20 3.75
N LEU A 400 -6.52 -22.13 4.74
CA LEU A 400 -6.38 -21.31 5.93
C LEU A 400 -5.77 -22.16 7.07
N PRO A 401 -4.52 -21.89 7.49
CA PRO A 401 -3.94 -22.57 8.65
C PRO A 401 -4.70 -22.16 9.92
N VAL A 402 -4.91 -23.14 10.81
CA VAL A 402 -5.65 -22.96 12.06
C VAL A 402 -4.69 -22.99 13.25
N ALA A 403 -4.88 -22.10 14.22
CA ALA A 403 -4.05 -22.01 15.43
C ALA A 403 -2.54 -21.99 15.12
N ASP A 404 -2.14 -21.15 14.17
CA ASP A 404 -0.76 -21.04 13.68
C ASP A 404 -0.19 -22.38 13.15
N GLY A 405 -1.05 -23.20 12.54
CA GLY A 405 -0.72 -24.52 12.01
C GLY A 405 -0.65 -25.64 13.06
N ASN A 406 -0.91 -25.34 14.34
CA ASN A 406 -0.83 -26.33 15.41
C ASN A 406 -2.00 -27.33 15.37
N ALA A 407 -3.17 -26.89 14.90
CA ALA A 407 -4.37 -27.72 14.86
C ALA A 407 -4.19 -28.97 13.97
N ASP A 408 -4.95 -30.02 14.28
CA ASP A 408 -4.96 -31.27 13.51
C ASP A 408 -5.87 -31.21 12.28
N TYR A 409 -6.22 -30.00 11.84
CA TYR A 409 -7.00 -29.71 10.65
C TYR A 409 -6.69 -28.30 10.13
N VAL A 410 -7.10 -28.04 8.90
CA VAL A 410 -7.10 -26.73 8.25
C VAL A 410 -8.50 -26.42 7.73
N VAL A 411 -8.76 -25.17 7.34
CA VAL A 411 -9.95 -24.83 6.55
C VAL A 411 -9.57 -24.64 5.09
N ALA A 412 -10.29 -25.29 4.19
CA ALA A 412 -10.11 -25.20 2.75
C ALA A 412 -11.31 -24.53 2.09
N LEU A 413 -11.09 -23.66 1.10
CA LEU A 413 -12.14 -22.96 0.37
C LEU A 413 -12.21 -23.40 -1.08
N SER A 414 -13.42 -23.42 -1.64
CA SER A 414 -13.69 -23.74 -3.03
C SER A 414 -14.70 -22.79 -3.64
N ASP A 415 -14.33 -22.11 -4.71
CA ASP A 415 -15.23 -21.28 -5.54
C ASP A 415 -15.71 -22.01 -6.80
N LEU A 416 -15.43 -23.33 -6.92
CA LEU A 416 -15.62 -24.06 -8.18
C LEU A 416 -17.05 -23.99 -8.71
N LYS A 417 -18.05 -24.03 -7.81
CA LYS A 417 -19.46 -23.95 -8.18
C LYS A 417 -19.88 -22.58 -8.71
N TYR A 418 -19.13 -21.51 -8.41
CA TYR A 418 -19.58 -20.12 -8.59
C TYR A 418 -18.69 -19.30 -9.54
N SER A 419 -17.46 -19.75 -9.78
CA SER A 419 -16.44 -18.99 -10.51
C SER A 419 -16.82 -18.66 -11.97
N HIS A 420 -17.76 -19.40 -12.56
CA HIS A 420 -18.30 -19.15 -13.90
C HIS A 420 -19.22 -17.91 -13.97
N GLU A 421 -19.70 -17.39 -12.84
CA GLU A 421 -20.58 -16.22 -12.79
C GLU A 421 -19.78 -14.91 -12.80
N HIS A 422 -19.26 -14.55 -13.97
CA HIS A 422 -18.33 -13.41 -14.11
C HIS A 422 -18.97 -12.03 -13.90
N TRP A 423 -20.30 -11.96 -13.75
CA TRP A 423 -21.10 -10.77 -13.49
C TRP A 423 -21.39 -10.53 -12.00
N ASP A 424 -20.92 -11.40 -11.10
CA ASP A 424 -21.00 -11.18 -9.64
C ASP A 424 -19.57 -11.03 -9.08
N TRP A 425 -19.25 -9.86 -8.53
CA TRP A 425 -17.95 -9.61 -7.92
C TRP A 425 -17.87 -10.06 -6.46
N ASN A 426 -18.98 -10.50 -5.87
CA ASN A 426 -18.98 -11.05 -4.53
C ASN A 426 -18.44 -12.48 -4.56
N SER A 427 -17.29 -12.68 -3.90
CA SER A 427 -16.70 -14.00 -3.73
C SER A 427 -17.67 -14.94 -3.03
N ARG A 428 -17.86 -16.13 -3.61
CA ARG A 428 -18.64 -17.22 -3.04
C ARG A 428 -17.76 -18.44 -2.88
N ASN A 429 -17.81 -19.05 -1.70
CA ASN A 429 -17.02 -20.23 -1.40
C ASN A 429 -17.83 -21.26 -0.64
N ASP A 430 -17.59 -22.53 -0.97
CA ASP A 430 -17.83 -23.63 -0.05
C ASP A 430 -16.61 -23.75 0.87
N ALA A 431 -16.84 -24.00 2.16
CA ALA A 431 -15.80 -24.13 3.17
C ALA A 431 -15.79 -25.55 3.74
N TYR A 432 -14.59 -26.11 3.88
CA TYR A 432 -14.36 -27.47 4.36
C TYR A 432 -13.35 -27.45 5.50
N VAL A 433 -13.58 -28.28 6.53
CA VAL A 433 -12.53 -28.68 7.47
C VAL A 433 -11.82 -29.88 6.87
N VAL A 434 -10.49 -29.79 6.74
CA VAL A 434 -9.64 -30.86 6.21
C VAL A 434 -8.67 -31.32 7.30
N SER A 435 -8.75 -32.59 7.68
CA SER A 435 -7.88 -33.21 8.69
C SER A 435 -6.44 -33.28 8.19
N THR A 436 -5.49 -32.86 9.02
CA THR A 436 -4.05 -32.98 8.70
C THR A 436 -3.51 -34.39 8.99
N LYS A 437 -4.29 -35.25 9.65
CA LYS A 437 -3.90 -36.63 10.01
C LYS A 437 -4.10 -37.60 8.86
N ASP A 438 -5.22 -37.49 8.15
CA ASP A 438 -5.65 -38.45 7.13
C ASP A 438 -6.15 -37.78 5.83
N GLY A 439 -6.26 -36.45 5.77
CA GLY A 439 -6.77 -35.73 4.60
C GLY A 439 -8.29 -35.81 4.43
N SER A 440 -9.03 -36.38 5.40
CA SER A 440 -10.49 -36.41 5.36
C SER A 440 -11.07 -34.99 5.39
N LYS A 441 -12.15 -34.77 4.64
CA LYS A 441 -12.79 -33.46 4.49
C LYS A 441 -14.25 -33.48 4.93
N LYS A 442 -14.68 -32.42 5.61
CA LYS A 442 -16.08 -32.20 6.04
C LYS A 442 -16.52 -30.81 5.63
N LEU A 443 -17.63 -30.73 4.89
CA LEU A 443 -18.26 -29.45 4.54
C LEU A 443 -18.79 -28.76 5.81
N ILE A 444 -18.48 -27.47 5.98
CA ILE A 444 -18.93 -26.65 7.11
C ILE A 444 -19.78 -25.44 6.69
N GLY A 445 -19.76 -25.09 5.41
CA GLY A 445 -20.68 -24.13 4.82
C GLY A 445 -20.61 -24.13 3.30
N GLU A 446 -21.73 -23.83 2.66
CA GLU A 446 -21.90 -23.79 1.21
C GLU A 446 -22.34 -22.40 0.79
N ASN A 447 -21.92 -21.95 -0.38
CA ASN A 447 -22.31 -20.66 -0.97
C ASN A 447 -22.10 -19.47 0.00
N ILE A 448 -21.00 -19.48 0.75
CA ILE A 448 -20.70 -18.40 1.69
C ILE A 448 -20.35 -17.15 0.90
N ARG A 449 -21.25 -16.16 0.92
CA ARG A 449 -21.02 -14.78 0.45
C ARG A 449 -20.37 -13.97 1.56
N GLY A 450 -19.08 -14.16 1.75
CA GLY A 450 -18.33 -13.49 2.81
C GLY A 450 -16.92 -14.05 2.97
N ASN A 451 -16.12 -13.39 3.79
CA ASN A 451 -14.76 -13.84 4.09
C ASN A 451 -14.74 -14.63 5.39
N ILE A 452 -14.45 -15.94 5.28
CA ILE A 452 -14.34 -16.86 6.41
C ILE A 452 -12.98 -16.73 7.10
N ARG A 453 -13.03 -16.68 8.42
CA ARG A 453 -11.88 -16.54 9.31
C ARG A 453 -11.93 -17.60 10.39
N MET A 454 -10.78 -17.87 11.00
CA MET A 454 -10.65 -18.82 12.10
C MET A 454 -10.42 -18.09 13.41
N SER A 455 -11.06 -18.54 14.48
CA SER A 455 -10.73 -18.10 15.84
C SER A 455 -9.29 -18.53 16.21
N PRO A 456 -8.60 -17.81 17.11
CA PRO A 456 -7.18 -18.05 17.42
C PRO A 456 -6.82 -19.49 17.81
N GLU A 457 -7.65 -20.18 18.60
CA GLU A 457 -7.45 -21.59 18.97
C GLU A 457 -8.17 -22.57 18.02
N GLY A 458 -8.87 -22.05 17.02
CA GLY A 458 -9.57 -22.81 15.98
C GLY A 458 -10.95 -23.33 16.37
N LYS A 459 -11.49 -23.03 17.55
CA LYS A 459 -12.81 -23.58 17.96
C LYS A 459 -13.95 -23.20 17.01
N TYR A 460 -13.82 -22.07 16.32
CA TYR A 460 -14.84 -21.54 15.42
C TYR A 460 -14.27 -21.09 14.08
N ALA A 461 -14.98 -21.41 13.01
CA ALA A 461 -14.90 -20.67 11.75
C ALA A 461 -16.00 -19.60 11.76
N TYR A 462 -15.72 -18.36 11.36
CA TYR A 462 -16.68 -17.26 11.46
C TYR A 462 -16.58 -16.30 10.27
N TRP A 463 -17.68 -15.66 9.91
CA TRP A 463 -17.76 -14.72 8.79
C TRP A 463 -18.92 -13.76 8.96
N PHE A 464 -18.86 -12.65 8.24
CA PHE A 464 -20.02 -11.81 7.99
C PHE A 464 -20.67 -12.26 6.69
N SER A 465 -21.92 -12.69 6.75
CA SER A 465 -22.71 -13.05 5.57
C SER A 465 -23.26 -11.76 4.95
N LEU A 466 -22.88 -11.48 3.71
CA LEU A 466 -23.37 -10.32 2.96
C LEU A 466 -24.87 -10.43 2.70
N SER A 467 -25.35 -11.61 2.29
CA SER A 467 -26.78 -11.83 1.98
C SER A 467 -27.69 -11.71 3.18
N ASP A 468 -27.23 -12.17 4.34
CA ASP A 468 -28.02 -12.13 5.59
C ASP A 468 -27.75 -10.87 6.40
N THR A 469 -26.77 -10.05 6.01
CA THR A 469 -26.30 -8.85 6.73
C THR A 469 -25.94 -9.12 8.20
N ALA A 470 -25.44 -10.32 8.50
CA ALA A 470 -25.22 -10.82 9.86
C ALA A 470 -23.93 -11.61 10.02
N TRP A 471 -23.40 -11.62 11.24
CA TRP A 471 -22.27 -12.48 11.60
C TRP A 471 -22.73 -13.90 11.89
N PHE A 472 -21.94 -14.87 11.44
CA PHE A 472 -22.13 -16.30 11.70
C PHE A 472 -20.86 -16.90 12.29
N ALA A 473 -21.04 -17.94 13.10
CA ALA A 473 -19.97 -18.82 13.51
C ALA A 473 -20.38 -20.29 13.39
N HIS A 474 -19.46 -21.11 12.91
CA HIS A 474 -19.53 -22.55 12.86
C HIS A 474 -18.60 -23.14 13.93
N SER A 475 -19.16 -23.89 14.87
CA SER A 475 -18.40 -24.62 15.88
C SER A 475 -17.77 -25.87 15.27
N ILE A 476 -16.45 -25.97 15.27
CA ILE A 476 -15.75 -27.14 14.72
C ILE A 476 -16.07 -28.41 15.53
N ALA A 477 -16.15 -28.29 16.85
CA ALA A 477 -16.38 -29.42 17.75
C ALA A 477 -17.79 -30.01 17.61
N THR A 478 -18.82 -29.16 17.49
CA THR A 478 -20.23 -29.61 17.43
C THR A 478 -20.77 -29.72 16.01
N GLY A 479 -20.11 -29.10 15.03
CA GLY A 479 -20.59 -29.00 13.65
C GLY A 479 -21.80 -28.07 13.48
N LYS A 480 -22.14 -27.26 14.49
CA LYS A 480 -23.31 -26.37 14.47
C LYS A 480 -22.91 -24.98 13.99
N THR A 481 -23.67 -24.44 13.04
CA THR A 481 -23.61 -23.03 12.63
C THR A 481 -24.67 -22.22 13.36
N VAL A 482 -24.31 -21.04 13.86
CA VAL A 482 -25.21 -20.10 14.53
C VAL A 482 -25.04 -18.69 13.98
N GLN A 483 -26.16 -17.96 13.91
CA GLN A 483 -26.17 -16.52 13.64
C GLN A 483 -25.91 -15.77 14.96
N LEU A 484 -24.91 -14.88 14.96
CA LEU A 484 -24.42 -14.19 16.15
C LEU A 484 -25.11 -12.84 16.42
N THR A 485 -25.65 -12.21 15.38
CA THR A 485 -26.13 -10.83 15.45
C THR A 485 -27.59 -10.67 15.05
N LYS A 486 -28.42 -11.62 15.46
CA LYS A 486 -29.85 -11.57 15.17
C LYS A 486 -30.48 -10.28 15.73
N ASP A 487 -31.41 -9.68 14.99
CA ASP A 487 -32.21 -8.51 15.38
C ASP A 487 -31.45 -7.18 15.58
N ARG A 488 -30.20 -7.09 15.09
CA ARG A 488 -29.34 -5.89 15.21
C ARG A 488 -28.65 -5.58 13.88
N LYS A 489 -28.34 -4.30 13.64
CA LYS A 489 -27.70 -3.81 12.41
C LYS A 489 -26.18 -3.88 12.51
N PHE A 490 -25.56 -4.75 11.72
CA PHE A 490 -24.10 -4.89 11.63
C PHE A 490 -23.56 -4.66 10.21
N ALA A 491 -24.44 -4.55 9.22
CA ALA A 491 -24.15 -4.09 7.87
C ALA A 491 -24.02 -2.56 7.80
N ASP A 492 -23.31 -2.09 6.78
CA ASP A 492 -23.12 -0.68 6.52
C ASP A 492 -24.45 0.05 6.29
N GLU A 493 -24.80 0.92 7.23
CA GLU A 493 -26.04 1.68 7.22
C GLU A 493 -26.04 2.84 6.22
N ASP A 494 -24.87 3.21 5.67
CA ASP A 494 -24.71 4.31 4.71
C ASP A 494 -24.53 3.85 3.26
N ASP A 495 -24.58 2.53 3.01
CA ASP A 495 -24.43 1.94 1.69
C ASP A 495 -25.65 2.28 0.81
N ASP A 496 -25.37 2.84 -0.36
CA ASP A 496 -26.35 3.29 -1.35
C ASP A 496 -26.13 2.60 -2.71
N HIS A 497 -25.66 1.35 -2.66
CA HIS A 497 -25.46 0.50 -3.81
C HIS A 497 -26.58 -0.55 -3.90
N PRO A 498 -26.98 -0.96 -5.13
CA PRO A 498 -27.87 -2.09 -5.35
C PRO A 498 -27.13 -3.44 -5.20
N ASP A 499 -26.40 -3.61 -4.10
CA ASP A 499 -25.69 -4.83 -3.70
C ASP A 499 -25.87 -5.08 -2.20
N PHE A 500 -25.32 -6.19 -1.70
CA PHE A 500 -25.30 -6.48 -0.29
C PHE A 500 -24.33 -5.56 0.48
N PRO A 501 -24.79 -4.88 1.54
CA PRO A 501 -23.93 -4.03 2.34
C PRO A 501 -22.90 -4.85 3.13
N ARG A 502 -21.70 -4.31 3.28
CA ARG A 502 -20.60 -4.97 4.00
C ARG A 502 -20.73 -4.79 5.51
N GLY A 503 -20.15 -5.68 6.29
CA GLY A 503 -20.05 -5.53 7.75
C GLY A 503 -18.93 -4.57 8.18
N TYR A 504 -19.07 -3.94 9.35
CA TYR A 504 -18.05 -3.03 9.90
C TYR A 504 -16.78 -3.72 10.46
N GLY A 505 -16.72 -5.06 10.38
CA GLY A 505 -15.55 -5.86 10.77
C GLY A 505 -15.53 -6.32 12.23
N SER A 506 -14.40 -6.88 12.62
CA SER A 506 -14.13 -7.46 13.96
C SER A 506 -12.74 -7.07 14.42
N THR A 507 -12.52 -6.98 15.74
CA THR A 507 -11.17 -6.71 16.30
C THR A 507 -10.45 -7.91 16.87
N GLY A 508 -11.15 -9.02 17.09
CA GLY A 508 -10.51 -10.22 17.60
C GLY A 508 -11.34 -11.01 18.59
N TRP A 509 -10.66 -11.84 19.35
CA TRP A 509 -11.21 -12.83 20.27
C TRP A 509 -10.57 -12.72 21.64
N THR A 510 -11.26 -13.09 22.72
CA THR A 510 -10.55 -13.39 23.96
C THR A 510 -9.80 -14.73 23.87
N LYS A 511 -8.83 -14.92 24.77
CA LYS A 511 -8.13 -16.20 24.95
C LYS A 511 -9.14 -17.35 25.16
N GLY A 512 -8.85 -18.53 24.62
CA GLY A 512 -9.77 -19.66 24.70
C GLY A 512 -10.89 -19.63 23.66
N ASP A 513 -10.87 -18.68 22.72
CA ASP A 513 -11.96 -18.40 21.77
C ASP A 513 -13.31 -18.16 22.48
N ALA A 514 -13.29 -17.55 23.67
CA ALA A 514 -14.48 -17.45 24.52
C ALA A 514 -15.47 -16.36 24.07
N LEU A 515 -14.98 -15.19 23.65
CA LEU A 515 -15.80 -14.09 23.16
C LEU A 515 -15.20 -13.51 21.88
N LEU A 516 -16.05 -13.26 20.89
CA LEU A 516 -15.72 -12.55 19.65
C LEU A 516 -16.10 -11.07 19.78
N TYR A 517 -15.21 -10.17 19.37
CA TYR A 517 -15.45 -8.73 19.31
C TYR A 517 -15.74 -8.27 17.88
N ILE A 518 -16.93 -7.72 17.67
CA ILE A 518 -17.44 -7.24 16.39
C ILE A 518 -17.91 -5.78 16.47
N TYR A 519 -18.05 -5.15 15.31
CA TYR A 519 -18.45 -3.75 15.20
C TYR A 519 -19.79 -3.59 14.51
N ASP A 520 -20.61 -2.69 15.03
CA ASP A 520 -21.59 -1.97 14.21
C ASP A 520 -21.00 -0.61 13.74
N LYS A 521 -21.81 0.27 13.16
CA LYS A 521 -21.37 1.59 12.68
C LYS A 521 -20.60 2.39 13.73
N TYR A 522 -21.03 2.30 14.98
CA TYR A 522 -20.57 3.17 16.06
C TYR A 522 -19.82 2.41 17.15
N ASP A 523 -20.26 1.20 17.45
CA ASP A 523 -20.01 0.53 18.72
C ASP A 523 -19.21 -0.76 18.61
N VAL A 524 -18.53 -1.08 19.71
CA VAL A 524 -17.87 -2.35 19.95
C VAL A 524 -18.83 -3.27 20.69
N TRP A 525 -18.95 -4.50 20.20
CA TRP A 525 -19.82 -5.53 20.75
C TRP A 525 -19.03 -6.80 21.04
N THR A 526 -19.48 -7.57 22.02
CA THR A 526 -18.99 -8.94 22.29
C THR A 526 -20.10 -9.96 22.16
N VAL A 527 -19.76 -11.17 21.74
CA VAL A 527 -20.68 -12.30 21.67
C VAL A 527 -19.93 -13.60 21.96
N ASP A 528 -20.54 -14.49 22.74
CA ASP A 528 -20.11 -15.88 22.88
C ASP A 528 -20.75 -16.70 21.76
N PRO A 529 -19.98 -17.29 20.83
CA PRO A 529 -20.56 -18.11 19.78
C PRO A 529 -21.29 -19.38 20.29
N ALA A 530 -21.00 -19.87 21.50
CA ALA A 530 -21.75 -20.96 22.10
C ALA A 530 -23.11 -20.49 22.66
N ASN A 531 -23.25 -19.19 22.94
CA ASN A 531 -24.47 -18.56 23.42
C ASN A 531 -24.74 -17.24 22.68
N PRO A 532 -25.28 -17.26 21.44
CA PRO A 532 -25.50 -16.04 20.65
C PRO A 532 -26.38 -14.97 21.32
N THR A 533 -27.21 -15.36 22.29
CA THR A 533 -28.02 -14.40 23.07
C THR A 533 -27.20 -13.55 24.04
N SER A 534 -25.91 -13.86 24.25
CA SER A 534 -24.99 -13.09 25.09
C SER A 534 -24.50 -11.79 24.43
N LEU A 535 -24.98 -11.46 23.22
CA LEU A 535 -24.55 -10.29 22.46
C LEU A 535 -24.67 -9.01 23.31
N THR A 536 -23.53 -8.41 23.64
CA THR A 536 -23.44 -7.28 24.57
C THR A 536 -22.74 -6.09 23.93
N ARG A 537 -23.33 -4.91 24.04
CA ARG A 537 -22.75 -3.65 23.58
C ARG A 537 -21.79 -3.09 24.63
N LEU A 538 -20.54 -2.84 24.27
CA LEU A 538 -19.50 -2.35 25.19
C LEU A 538 -19.37 -0.82 25.21
N THR A 539 -19.67 -0.16 24.09
CA THR A 539 -19.60 1.31 23.97
C THR A 539 -20.99 1.91 23.71
N LYS A 540 -21.12 3.24 23.79
CA LYS A 540 -22.38 3.97 23.55
C LYS A 540 -22.17 5.11 22.54
N GLY A 541 -21.63 4.75 21.40
CA GLY A 541 -21.27 5.64 20.30
C GLY A 541 -22.46 6.01 19.44
N ARG A 542 -23.44 5.10 19.28
CA ARG A 542 -24.63 5.34 18.45
C ARG A 542 -25.43 6.57 18.89
N GLU A 543 -25.62 6.74 20.20
CA GLU A 543 -26.37 7.85 20.78
C GLU A 543 -25.72 9.21 20.56
N VAL A 544 -24.39 9.22 20.43
CA VAL A 544 -23.57 10.44 20.25
C VAL A 544 -22.95 10.53 18.86
N LYS A 545 -23.33 9.64 17.94
CA LYS A 545 -22.78 9.51 16.58
C LYS A 545 -21.23 9.45 16.55
N LYS A 546 -20.63 8.71 17.47
CA LYS A 546 -19.17 8.46 17.51
C LYS A 546 -18.85 7.01 17.18
N THR A 547 -17.91 6.81 16.28
CA THR A 547 -17.36 5.48 15.98
C THR A 547 -16.19 5.19 16.90
N TYR A 548 -16.19 4.00 17.51
CA TYR A 548 -15.12 3.49 18.35
C TYR A 548 -14.52 2.21 17.75
N ARG A 549 -13.18 2.17 17.61
CA ARG A 549 -12.45 1.01 17.08
C ARG A 549 -11.23 0.72 17.95
N PHE A 550 -11.07 -0.53 18.39
CA PHE A 550 -9.92 -0.95 19.19
C PHE A 550 -8.67 -0.96 18.30
N ILE A 551 -7.55 -0.53 18.87
CA ILE A 551 -6.25 -0.54 18.21
C ILE A 551 -5.43 -1.67 18.82
N ASN A 552 -5.05 -2.64 17.99
CA ASN A 552 -4.09 -3.65 18.41
C ASN A 552 -2.69 -3.03 18.51
N LEU A 553 -2.14 -2.96 19.73
CA LEU A 553 -0.82 -2.42 20.01
C LEU A 553 0.30 -3.46 20.00
N ASP A 554 -0.03 -4.76 20.00
CA ASP A 554 0.94 -5.84 19.91
C ASP A 554 0.59 -6.80 18.75
N PRO A 555 1.37 -6.78 17.66
CA PRO A 555 1.21 -7.74 16.57
C PRO A 555 1.29 -9.20 17.02
N GLU A 556 1.98 -9.51 18.14
CA GLU A 556 2.08 -10.87 18.68
C GLU A 556 0.78 -11.35 19.35
N ASP A 557 -0.15 -10.45 19.69
CA ASP A 557 -1.47 -10.82 20.22
C ASP A 557 -2.32 -11.54 19.17
N ARG A 558 -2.02 -11.38 17.86
CA ARG A 558 -2.66 -12.11 16.75
C ARG A 558 -4.20 -12.06 16.76
N GLY A 559 -4.75 -10.91 17.14
CA GLY A 559 -6.19 -10.73 17.27
C GLY A 559 -6.75 -11.24 18.59
N LEU A 560 -5.92 -11.48 19.61
CA LEU A 560 -6.38 -11.66 20.98
C LEU A 560 -6.67 -10.31 21.63
N VAL A 561 -7.80 -10.23 22.33
CA VAL A 561 -8.21 -9.11 23.18
C VAL A 561 -8.14 -9.58 24.62
N ASP A 562 -7.32 -8.92 25.43
CA ASP A 562 -7.21 -9.18 26.87
C ASP A 562 -8.07 -8.16 27.64
N PRO A 563 -9.30 -8.50 28.05
CA PRO A 563 -10.19 -7.56 28.72
C PRO A 563 -9.71 -7.15 30.12
N SER A 564 -8.71 -7.85 30.69
CA SER A 564 -8.09 -7.46 31.96
C SER A 564 -7.14 -6.27 31.79
N LYS A 565 -6.71 -5.98 30.56
CA LYS A 565 -5.84 -4.86 30.22
C LYS A 565 -6.64 -3.72 29.59
N PRO A 566 -6.26 -2.46 29.83
CA PRO A 566 -6.85 -1.34 29.13
C PRO A 566 -6.63 -1.45 27.61
N GLN A 567 -7.70 -1.26 26.84
CA GLN A 567 -7.67 -1.28 25.38
C GLN A 567 -7.60 0.15 24.84
N LEU A 568 -6.66 0.43 23.92
CA LEU A 568 -6.62 1.69 23.21
C LEU A 568 -7.70 1.70 22.12
N VAL A 569 -8.42 2.80 22.00
CA VAL A 569 -9.58 2.94 21.11
C VAL A 569 -9.39 4.18 20.24
N HIS A 570 -9.39 4.02 18.92
CA HIS A 570 -9.57 5.12 17.97
C HIS A 570 -11.02 5.60 18.01
N LEU A 571 -11.22 6.92 17.98
CA LEU A 571 -12.55 7.53 17.92
C LEU A 571 -12.68 8.51 16.75
N PHE A 572 -13.88 8.56 16.18
CA PHE A 572 -14.29 9.55 15.18
C PHE A 572 -15.71 10.04 15.46
N ASP A 573 -15.92 11.35 15.50
CA ASP A 573 -17.21 11.99 15.72
C ASP A 573 -17.83 12.40 14.38
N HIS A 574 -18.94 11.77 14.00
CA HIS A 574 -19.58 12.02 12.71
C HIS A 574 -20.28 13.39 12.61
N THR A 575 -20.46 14.08 13.74
CA THR A 575 -21.09 15.41 13.81
C THR A 575 -20.05 16.51 13.69
N THR A 576 -19.01 16.46 14.52
CA THR A 576 -17.97 17.50 14.57
C THR A 576 -16.78 17.22 13.65
N LYS A 577 -16.66 15.98 13.15
CA LYS A 577 -15.49 15.45 12.41
C LYS A 577 -14.21 15.37 13.25
N ALA A 578 -14.30 15.63 14.56
CA ALA A 578 -13.20 15.48 15.50
C ALA A 578 -12.79 14.00 15.61
N SER A 579 -11.49 13.76 15.76
CA SER A 579 -10.94 12.41 15.93
C SER A 579 -9.96 12.37 17.10
N GLY A 580 -9.63 11.17 17.56
CA GLY A 580 -8.79 11.01 18.73
C GLY A 580 -8.59 9.58 19.19
N TYR A 581 -8.20 9.47 20.46
CA TYR A 581 -7.99 8.23 21.17
C TYR A 581 -8.74 8.25 22.50
N ALA A 582 -9.31 7.10 22.84
CA ALA A 582 -9.91 6.79 24.12
C ALA A 582 -9.31 5.50 24.66
N GLN A 583 -9.59 5.21 25.92
CA GLN A 583 -9.25 3.96 26.58
C GLN A 583 -10.52 3.27 27.04
N TRP A 584 -10.64 1.98 26.77
CA TRP A 584 -11.68 1.14 27.35
C TRP A 584 -11.07 0.24 28.43
N SER A 585 -11.56 0.33 29.66
CA SER A 585 -11.09 -0.44 30.81
C SER A 585 -12.19 -0.58 31.86
N GLY A 586 -12.35 -1.77 32.46
CA GLY A 586 -13.34 -2.00 33.51
C GLY A 586 -14.77 -1.60 33.10
N SER A 587 -15.15 -1.87 31.86
CA SER A 587 -16.44 -1.47 31.25
C SER A 587 -16.67 0.04 31.13
N THR A 588 -15.63 0.85 31.32
CA THR A 588 -15.68 2.31 31.18
C THR A 588 -14.86 2.74 29.97
N LEU A 589 -15.40 3.70 29.21
CA LEU A 589 -14.70 4.36 28.11
C LEU A 589 -14.30 5.78 28.53
N THR A 590 -13.01 6.07 28.50
CA THR A 590 -12.43 7.38 28.88
C THR A 590 -11.74 8.00 27.68
N VAL A 591 -12.16 9.19 27.25
CA VAL A 591 -11.48 9.93 26.18
C VAL A 591 -10.11 10.39 26.70
N LEU A 592 -9.05 10.05 25.98
CA LEU A 592 -7.68 10.40 26.34
C LEU A 592 -7.18 11.65 25.61
N HIS A 593 -7.45 11.73 24.30
CA HIS A 593 -7.00 12.84 23.45
C HIS A 593 -7.92 12.96 22.24
N GLN A 594 -8.64 14.06 22.11
CA GLN A 594 -9.57 14.33 21.00
C GLN A 594 -9.46 15.79 20.58
N GLY A 595 -9.69 16.08 19.30
CA GLY A 595 -9.88 17.45 18.82
C GLY A 595 -10.15 17.51 17.31
N ASP A 596 -10.16 18.73 16.78
CA ASP A 596 -10.46 19.04 15.37
C ASP A 596 -9.27 18.74 14.46
N PHE A 597 -8.90 17.46 14.42
CA PHE A 597 -7.84 16.87 13.61
C PHE A 597 -8.22 15.44 13.25
N ALA A 598 -7.64 14.90 12.19
CA ALA A 598 -7.68 13.49 11.88
C ALA A 598 -6.56 12.77 12.65
N ALA A 599 -6.91 11.88 13.58
CA ALA A 599 -5.97 11.04 14.30
C ALA A 599 -5.75 9.74 13.51
N SER A 600 -4.49 9.34 13.32
CA SER A 600 -4.20 8.10 12.61
C SER A 600 -4.50 6.88 13.49
N PRO A 601 -5.26 5.87 13.02
CA PRO A 601 -5.41 4.62 13.76
C PRO A 601 -4.10 3.80 13.83
N MET A 602 -3.07 4.18 13.06
CA MET A 602 -1.77 3.51 13.04
C MET A 602 -0.86 4.01 14.18
N VAL A 603 -1.06 3.44 15.37
CA VAL A 603 -0.22 3.68 16.56
C VAL A 603 0.86 2.60 16.68
N THR A 604 2.09 2.98 17.01
CA THR A 604 3.20 2.04 17.26
C THR A 604 3.56 2.09 18.73
N LYS A 605 3.56 0.94 19.41
CA LYS A 605 3.97 0.83 20.82
C LYS A 605 5.36 0.19 20.93
N ALA A 606 6.17 0.66 21.88
CA ALA A 606 7.38 -0.04 22.28
C ALA A 606 7.03 -1.38 22.95
N LYS A 607 7.77 -2.44 22.63
CA LYS A 607 7.44 -3.79 23.10
C LYS A 607 7.39 -3.88 24.64
N ASN A 608 8.39 -3.34 25.32
CA ASN A 608 8.64 -3.54 26.75
C ASN A 608 8.21 -2.34 27.62
N THR A 609 7.74 -1.25 27.02
CA THR A 609 7.29 -0.04 27.74
C THR A 609 5.95 0.45 27.22
N ASN A 610 5.41 1.52 27.83
CA ASN A 610 4.16 2.13 27.43
C ASN A 610 4.33 3.27 26.41
N ASP A 611 5.54 3.47 25.89
CA ASP A 611 5.84 4.51 24.91
C ASP A 611 5.14 4.21 23.58
N LEU A 612 4.54 5.26 23.00
CA LEU A 612 3.77 5.22 21.77
C LEU A 612 4.29 6.25 20.77
N LEU A 613 4.18 5.90 19.49
CA LEU A 613 4.24 6.84 18.38
C LEU A 613 2.90 6.89 17.65
N PHE A 614 2.46 8.10 17.33
CA PHE A 614 1.27 8.31 16.52
C PHE A 614 1.42 9.58 15.67
N THR A 615 0.45 9.81 14.79
CA THR A 615 0.35 11.06 14.03
C THR A 615 -1.07 11.59 14.09
N LYS A 616 -1.21 12.90 13.96
CA LYS A 616 -2.48 13.60 13.75
C LYS A 616 -2.27 14.69 12.72
N THR A 617 -3.33 15.09 12.04
CA THR A 617 -3.23 16.05 10.95
C THR A 617 -4.46 16.94 10.86
N THR A 618 -4.27 18.16 10.39
CA THR A 618 -5.35 19.04 9.90
C THR A 618 -5.04 19.37 8.44
N PHE A 619 -5.94 20.04 7.73
CA PHE A 619 -5.62 20.51 6.38
C PHE A 619 -4.30 21.31 6.33
N ARG A 620 -3.94 22.04 7.39
CA ARG A 620 -2.71 22.85 7.49
C ARG A 620 -1.55 22.16 8.20
N GLU A 621 -1.84 21.26 9.12
CA GLU A 621 -0.83 20.60 9.95
C GLU A 621 -0.38 19.29 9.31
N TYR A 622 0.86 19.29 8.82
CA TYR A 622 1.55 18.08 8.36
C TYR A 622 1.51 16.99 9.46
N PRO A 623 1.35 15.70 9.11
CA PRO A 623 1.34 14.59 10.06
C PRO A 623 2.75 14.32 10.63
N ASP A 624 3.24 15.27 11.44
CA ASP A 624 4.47 15.11 12.21
C ASP A 624 4.28 13.99 13.25
N LEU A 625 5.37 13.28 13.51
CA LEU A 625 5.43 12.18 14.45
C LEU A 625 5.37 12.72 15.88
N MET A 626 4.42 12.19 16.64
CA MET A 626 4.20 12.49 18.04
C MET A 626 4.61 11.29 18.89
N ALA A 627 5.21 11.55 20.05
CA ALA A 627 5.54 10.55 21.05
C ALA A 627 4.77 10.82 22.35
N THR A 628 4.25 9.77 22.96
CA THR A 628 3.51 9.83 24.24
C THR A 628 3.54 8.47 24.95
N ASP A 629 2.81 8.32 26.04
CA ASP A 629 2.53 7.04 26.68
C ASP A 629 1.05 6.66 26.55
N LEU A 630 0.64 5.51 27.09
CA LEU A 630 -0.76 5.05 27.08
C LEU A 630 -1.76 6.03 27.72
N SER A 631 -1.31 7.03 28.49
CA SER A 631 -2.19 8.04 29.09
C SER A 631 -2.51 9.22 28.18
N PHE A 632 -1.71 9.45 27.14
CA PHE A 632 -1.76 10.62 26.24
C PHE A 632 -1.65 11.99 26.94
N LYS A 633 -1.31 12.05 28.24
CA LYS A 633 -1.20 13.32 28.98
C LYS A 633 -0.02 14.17 28.53
N ASN A 634 1.08 13.52 28.14
CA ASN A 634 2.31 14.17 27.73
C ASN A 634 2.61 13.85 26.26
N ILE A 635 2.13 14.69 25.35
CA ILE A 635 2.36 14.53 23.91
C ILE A 635 3.53 15.43 23.50
N ARG A 636 4.57 14.82 22.91
CA ARG A 636 5.75 15.51 22.41
C ARG A 636 5.87 15.35 20.91
N LYS A 637 5.99 16.45 20.18
CA LYS A 637 6.27 16.43 18.74
C LYS A 637 7.76 16.14 18.52
N ILE A 638 8.09 15.03 17.86
CA ILE A 638 9.48 14.56 17.67
C ILE A 638 10.00 14.70 16.23
N SER A 639 9.14 15.05 15.28
CA SER A 639 9.53 15.50 13.93
C SER A 639 9.06 16.93 13.65
N ASN A 640 9.67 17.60 12.67
CA ASN A 640 9.27 18.96 12.26
C ASN A 640 9.29 19.12 10.73
N LEU A 641 8.75 18.13 10.00
CA LEU A 641 8.63 18.22 8.55
C LEU A 641 7.54 19.20 8.12
N GLY A 642 6.59 19.53 9.01
CA GLY A 642 5.62 20.60 8.80
C GLY A 642 6.24 21.99 8.63
N GLU A 643 7.50 22.20 9.01
CA GLU A 643 8.19 23.48 8.76
C GLU A 643 8.19 23.87 7.28
N GLN A 644 8.22 22.87 6.38
CA GLN A 644 8.20 23.06 4.93
C GLN A 644 6.93 23.76 4.43
N THR A 645 5.81 23.68 5.18
CA THR A 645 4.54 24.31 4.76
C THR A 645 4.51 25.82 5.02
N LYS A 646 5.25 26.32 6.02
CA LYS A 646 5.13 27.71 6.51
C LYS A 646 5.49 28.76 5.47
N ALA A 647 6.39 28.43 4.54
CA ALA A 647 6.82 29.32 3.48
C ALA A 647 5.75 29.52 2.39
N TYR A 648 4.66 28.74 2.41
CA TYR A 648 3.65 28.71 1.36
C TYR A 648 2.27 29.15 1.84
N ARG A 649 1.49 29.73 0.94
CA ARG A 649 0.05 29.95 1.12
C ARG A 649 -0.63 28.59 1.06
N TRP A 650 -1.16 28.11 2.16
CA TRP A 650 -1.71 26.74 2.23
C TRP A 650 -3.23 26.69 2.04
N GLY A 651 -3.92 27.75 2.47
CA GLY A 651 -5.37 27.90 2.46
C GLY A 651 -6.07 27.42 3.72
N THR A 652 -7.35 27.73 3.83
CA THR A 652 -8.29 27.20 4.83
C THR A 652 -9.23 26.18 4.20
N VAL A 653 -9.91 25.41 5.05
CA VAL A 653 -11.05 24.57 4.68
C VAL A 653 -12.16 24.79 5.70
N GLU A 654 -13.41 24.79 5.24
CA GLU A 654 -14.59 24.82 6.09
C GLU A 654 -15.67 23.88 5.57
N MET A 655 -16.57 23.46 6.47
CA MET A 655 -17.76 22.70 6.10
C MET A 655 -18.82 23.66 5.57
N VAL A 656 -19.47 23.29 4.48
CA VAL A 656 -20.65 23.98 3.94
C VAL A 656 -21.81 23.01 3.83
N SER A 657 -23.04 23.51 4.00
CA SER A 657 -24.26 22.70 3.92
C SER A 657 -25.28 23.33 2.98
N TRP A 658 -26.03 22.48 2.28
CA TRP A 658 -27.11 22.86 1.38
C TRP A 658 -28.14 21.74 1.34
N VAL A 659 -29.29 22.03 0.72
CA VAL A 659 -30.33 21.02 0.46
C VAL A 659 -30.17 20.58 -1.00
N SER A 660 -30.12 19.28 -1.24
CA SER A 660 -30.09 18.70 -2.59
C SER A 660 -31.38 18.99 -3.34
N GLY A 661 -31.40 18.73 -4.66
CA GLY A 661 -32.62 18.81 -5.47
C GLY A 661 -33.74 17.90 -4.97
N ASP A 662 -33.39 16.84 -4.23
CA ASP A 662 -34.31 15.85 -3.67
C ASP A 662 -34.66 16.10 -2.19
N GLY A 663 -34.29 17.27 -1.63
CA GLY A 663 -34.64 17.64 -0.26
C GLY A 663 -33.73 17.07 0.84
N VAL A 664 -32.62 16.43 0.47
CA VAL A 664 -31.65 15.89 1.45
C VAL A 664 -30.67 16.98 1.87
N THR A 665 -30.51 17.20 3.17
CA THR A 665 -29.44 18.07 3.68
C THR A 665 -28.08 17.40 3.45
N LEU A 666 -27.27 18.01 2.59
CA LEU A 666 -25.92 17.59 2.27
C LEU A 666 -24.88 18.53 2.88
N GLN A 667 -23.66 18.02 2.95
CA GLN A 667 -22.50 18.76 3.40
C GLN A 667 -21.35 18.56 2.42
N GLY A 668 -20.33 19.41 2.52
CA GLY A 668 -19.17 19.38 1.64
C GLY A 668 -18.08 20.30 2.14
N LEU A 669 -16.92 20.25 1.48
CA LEU A 669 -15.74 21.02 1.86
C LEU A 669 -15.57 22.23 0.96
N LEU A 670 -15.28 23.37 1.55
CA LEU A 670 -14.92 24.60 0.84
C LEU A 670 -13.51 25.04 1.22
N TYR A 671 -12.59 24.98 0.26
CA TYR A 671 -11.21 25.41 0.44
C TYR A 671 -11.02 26.84 -0.08
N LYS A 672 -10.36 27.70 0.71
CA LYS A 672 -10.13 29.11 0.39
C LYS A 672 -8.64 29.51 0.50
N PRO A 673 -8.17 30.51 -0.27
CA PRO A 673 -6.81 31.05 -0.14
C PRO A 673 -6.48 31.55 1.29
N ASP A 674 -5.19 31.56 1.65
CA ASP A 674 -4.70 32.13 2.92
C ASP A 674 -5.00 33.62 3.05
N ASP A 675 -4.92 34.32 1.92
CA ASP A 675 -5.15 35.76 1.71
C ASP A 675 -6.56 36.01 1.12
N PHE A 676 -7.53 35.17 1.50
CA PHE A 676 -8.91 35.33 1.07
C PHE A 676 -9.47 36.70 1.48
N ASP A 677 -10.09 37.38 0.52
CA ASP A 677 -10.64 38.73 0.63
C ASP A 677 -12.04 38.70 0.03
N SER A 678 -13.06 38.86 0.88
CA SER A 678 -14.47 38.80 0.49
C SER A 678 -14.90 39.92 -0.47
N THR A 679 -14.05 40.94 -0.70
CA THR A 679 -14.30 42.00 -1.68
C THR A 679 -13.81 41.64 -3.09
N LYS A 680 -12.97 40.61 -3.22
CA LYS A 680 -12.48 40.10 -4.52
C LYS A 680 -13.37 38.98 -5.06
N LYS A 681 -13.31 38.78 -6.37
CA LYS A 681 -13.93 37.64 -7.04
C LYS A 681 -12.89 36.56 -7.35
N TYR A 682 -13.20 35.32 -7.00
CA TYR A 682 -12.33 34.17 -7.21
C TYR A 682 -12.95 33.19 -8.21
N PRO A 683 -12.14 32.58 -9.11
CA PRO A 683 -12.57 31.41 -9.86
C PRO A 683 -12.77 30.23 -8.91
N MET A 684 -13.77 29.39 -9.20
CA MET A 684 -14.09 28.22 -8.38
C MET A 684 -13.96 26.93 -9.20
N ILE A 685 -13.33 25.92 -8.59
CA ILE A 685 -13.27 24.56 -9.11
C ILE A 685 -14.16 23.67 -8.25
N THR A 686 -15.07 22.93 -8.88
CA THR A 686 -15.86 21.90 -8.23
C THR A 686 -15.26 20.52 -8.53
N TYR A 687 -14.86 19.79 -7.49
CA TYR A 687 -14.34 18.43 -7.58
C TYR A 687 -15.17 17.49 -6.71
N PHE A 688 -15.44 16.28 -7.17
CA PHE A 688 -16.25 15.32 -6.42
C PHE A 688 -15.92 13.88 -6.82
N TYR A 689 -16.40 12.95 -6.00
CA TYR A 689 -16.37 11.52 -6.30
C TYR A 689 -17.56 10.81 -5.66
N GLU A 690 -17.65 10.80 -4.33
CA GLU A 690 -18.79 10.30 -3.55
C GLU A 690 -18.97 11.18 -2.30
N LYS A 691 -18.87 10.62 -1.08
CA LYS A 691 -18.83 11.37 0.17
C LYS A 691 -17.37 11.65 0.57
N GLU A 692 -17.01 12.92 0.75
CA GLU A 692 -15.65 13.39 1.04
C GLU A 692 -15.59 14.30 2.28
N SER A 693 -16.73 14.73 2.84
CA SER A 693 -16.77 15.69 3.96
C SER A 693 -16.10 15.21 5.25
N ASP A 694 -16.03 13.91 5.49
CA ASP A 694 -15.28 13.33 6.62
C ASP A 694 -13.76 13.59 6.51
N ASN A 695 -13.27 13.97 5.32
CA ASN A 695 -11.86 14.26 5.06
C ASN A 695 -11.44 15.71 5.35
N ILE A 696 -12.27 16.52 6.02
CA ILE A 696 -12.00 17.95 6.31
C ILE A 696 -10.61 18.20 6.94
N HIS A 697 -10.14 17.28 7.80
CA HIS A 697 -8.86 17.42 8.48
C HIS A 697 -7.68 16.79 7.73
N ASN A 698 -7.87 16.16 6.57
CA ASN A 698 -6.79 15.45 5.90
C ASN A 698 -5.77 16.42 5.27
N PHE A 699 -4.49 16.17 5.54
CA PHE A 699 -3.38 16.82 4.86
C PHE A 699 -2.93 16.02 3.65
N VAL A 700 -2.84 16.68 2.50
CA VAL A 700 -2.30 16.08 1.28
C VAL A 700 -0.90 16.66 1.00
N THR A 701 0.11 15.80 0.98
CA THR A 701 1.48 16.20 0.62
C THR A 701 1.53 16.69 -0.85
N PRO A 702 2.15 17.85 -1.14
CA PRO A 702 2.35 18.35 -2.50
C PRO A 702 3.12 17.37 -3.37
N ALA A 703 2.49 16.88 -4.44
CA ALA A 703 3.05 15.93 -5.39
C ALA A 703 2.42 16.17 -6.77
N PRO A 704 3.07 15.75 -7.88
CA PRO A 704 2.41 15.72 -9.17
C PRO A 704 1.23 14.75 -9.14
N THR A 705 0.12 15.10 -9.77
CA THR A 705 -1.08 14.26 -9.73
C THR A 705 -1.02 13.13 -10.75
N ALA A 706 -1.57 11.98 -10.36
CA ALA A 706 -1.70 10.79 -11.20
C ALA A 706 -3.03 10.75 -11.98
N SER A 707 -3.92 11.69 -11.71
CA SER A 707 -5.30 11.71 -12.23
C SER A 707 -5.78 13.16 -12.37
N ALA A 708 -7.05 13.36 -12.72
CA ALA A 708 -7.67 14.69 -12.64
C ALA A 708 -7.95 15.14 -11.18
N ARG A 709 -7.63 14.34 -10.15
CA ARG A 709 -7.77 14.75 -8.75
C ARG A 709 -6.74 15.83 -8.42
N ASN A 710 -7.22 16.96 -7.91
CA ASN A 710 -6.38 18.12 -7.60
C ASN A 710 -5.79 18.05 -6.19
N ASN A 711 -4.61 18.64 -6.02
CA ASN A 711 -4.11 19.01 -4.69
C ASN A 711 -4.81 20.32 -4.27
N TYR A 712 -5.70 20.27 -3.27
CA TYR A 712 -6.49 21.43 -2.87
C TYR A 712 -5.61 22.57 -2.34
N ALA A 713 -4.53 22.27 -1.62
CA ALA A 713 -3.57 23.27 -1.16
C ALA A 713 -2.90 23.99 -2.34
N TYR A 714 -2.50 23.28 -3.39
CA TYR A 714 -1.98 23.90 -4.61
C TYR A 714 -3.02 24.86 -5.24
N SER A 715 -4.27 24.42 -5.32
CA SER A 715 -5.36 25.19 -5.95
C SER A 715 -5.57 26.53 -5.25
N VAL A 716 -5.77 26.51 -3.93
CA VAL A 716 -6.00 27.72 -3.13
C VAL A 716 -4.75 28.59 -2.98
N SER A 717 -3.54 28.00 -3.03
CA SER A 717 -2.28 28.75 -3.07
C SER A 717 -2.13 29.62 -4.33
N ASN A 718 -2.82 29.22 -5.41
CA ASN A 718 -2.82 29.85 -6.72
C ASN A 718 -4.09 30.66 -7.03
N GLY A 719 -4.89 30.96 -6.00
CA GLY A 719 -6.02 31.90 -6.09
C GLY A 719 -7.34 31.28 -6.55
N TYR A 720 -7.49 29.96 -6.48
CA TYR A 720 -8.77 29.29 -6.71
C TYR A 720 -9.53 29.08 -5.39
N ILE A 721 -10.85 29.02 -5.47
CA ILE A 721 -11.71 28.39 -4.47
C ILE A 721 -11.98 26.95 -4.92
N VAL A 722 -12.00 25.99 -4.01
CA VAL A 722 -12.36 24.60 -4.34
C VAL A 722 -13.56 24.15 -3.53
N PHE A 723 -14.60 23.69 -4.21
CA PHE A 723 -15.79 23.10 -3.60
C PHE A 723 -15.80 21.59 -3.83
N VAL A 724 -15.97 20.83 -2.75
CA VAL A 724 -16.02 19.36 -2.75
C VAL A 724 -17.32 18.89 -2.10
N PRO A 725 -18.40 18.70 -2.88
CA PRO A 725 -19.68 18.24 -2.34
C PRO A 725 -19.71 16.74 -2.05
N ASP A 726 -20.45 16.33 -1.02
CA ASP A 726 -20.91 14.95 -0.88
C ASP A 726 -22.02 14.64 -1.89
N ILE A 727 -22.09 13.38 -2.31
CA ILE A 727 -23.12 12.86 -3.19
C ILE A 727 -23.77 11.65 -2.52
N VAL A 728 -25.10 11.60 -2.60
CA VAL A 728 -25.91 10.42 -2.27
C VAL A 728 -26.61 9.96 -3.54
N TYR A 729 -26.85 8.67 -3.68
CA TYR A 729 -27.35 8.09 -4.93
C TYR A 729 -28.72 7.45 -4.76
N GLN A 730 -29.50 7.53 -5.85
CA GLN A 730 -30.68 6.72 -6.06
C GLN A 730 -30.35 5.64 -7.09
N ASP A 731 -30.73 4.40 -6.79
CA ASP A 731 -30.60 3.28 -7.72
C ASP A 731 -31.24 3.57 -9.08
N GLY A 732 -30.52 3.21 -10.14
CA GLY A 732 -30.88 3.44 -11.54
C GLY A 732 -30.52 4.82 -12.07
N TYR A 733 -30.23 5.80 -11.21
CA TYR A 733 -30.12 7.22 -11.60
C TYR A 733 -28.84 7.91 -11.07
N PRO A 734 -27.64 7.31 -11.20
CA PRO A 734 -26.41 7.92 -10.68
C PRO A 734 -26.10 9.30 -11.26
N GLY A 735 -26.37 9.54 -12.55
CA GLY A 735 -26.17 10.82 -13.21
C GLY A 735 -27.11 11.90 -12.67
N PRO A 736 -28.45 11.67 -12.69
CA PRO A 736 -29.41 12.55 -12.04
C PRO A 736 -29.10 12.82 -10.56
N SER A 737 -28.73 11.82 -9.77
CA SER A 737 -28.34 12.00 -8.36
C SER A 737 -27.13 12.92 -8.22
N ALA A 738 -26.10 12.77 -9.07
CA ALA A 738 -24.96 13.67 -9.09
C ALA A 738 -25.38 15.12 -9.38
N TYR A 739 -26.27 15.35 -10.36
CA TYR A 739 -26.82 16.67 -10.65
C TYR A 739 -27.56 17.27 -9.44
N SER A 740 -28.46 16.48 -8.85
CA SER A 740 -29.27 16.87 -7.69
C SER A 740 -28.43 17.21 -6.45
N CYS A 741 -27.28 16.55 -6.27
CA CYS A 741 -26.38 16.84 -5.16
C CYS A 741 -25.46 18.03 -5.45
N ILE A 742 -24.81 18.06 -6.62
CA ILE A 742 -23.71 19.00 -6.91
C ILE A 742 -24.23 20.39 -7.29
N ILE A 743 -25.22 20.48 -8.18
CA ILE A 743 -25.64 21.77 -8.75
C ILE A 743 -26.24 22.69 -7.69
N PRO A 744 -27.16 22.25 -6.81
CA PRO A 744 -27.66 23.09 -5.72
C PRO A 744 -26.56 23.59 -4.78
N GLY A 745 -25.54 22.76 -4.50
CA GLY A 745 -24.38 23.18 -3.71
C GLY A 745 -23.56 24.27 -4.40
N VAL A 746 -23.33 24.16 -5.71
CA VAL A 746 -22.68 25.20 -6.50
C VAL A 746 -23.52 26.49 -6.47
N LEU A 747 -24.84 26.40 -6.72
CA LEU A 747 -25.73 27.56 -6.70
C LEU A 747 -25.74 28.25 -5.34
N LYS A 748 -25.72 27.48 -4.24
CA LYS A 748 -25.60 28.00 -2.87
C LYS A 748 -24.33 28.81 -2.70
N LEU A 749 -23.20 28.33 -3.21
CA LEU A 749 -21.93 29.07 -3.13
C LEU A 749 -21.95 30.35 -3.98
N LEU A 750 -22.68 30.38 -5.11
CA LEU A 750 -22.81 31.57 -5.95
C LEU A 750 -23.62 32.70 -5.32
N GLU A 751 -24.34 32.46 -4.22
CA GLU A 751 -24.94 33.53 -3.39
C GLU A 751 -23.86 34.44 -2.80
N ASN A 752 -22.62 33.96 -2.67
CA ASN A 752 -21.52 34.76 -2.20
C ASN A 752 -20.98 35.68 -3.30
N PRO A 753 -20.82 37.00 -3.06
CA PRO A 753 -20.37 37.95 -4.07
C PRO A 753 -18.91 37.73 -4.52
N TRP A 754 -18.13 37.00 -3.71
CA TRP A 754 -16.73 36.70 -3.94
C TRP A 754 -16.49 35.46 -4.81
N VAL A 755 -17.53 34.72 -5.22
CA VAL A 755 -17.41 33.67 -6.26
C VAL A 755 -17.67 34.29 -7.63
N ASP A 756 -16.72 34.17 -8.56
CA ASP A 756 -16.93 34.62 -9.93
C ASP A 756 -17.81 33.63 -10.71
N ARG A 757 -19.09 34.00 -10.89
CA ARG A 757 -20.09 33.24 -11.66
C ARG A 757 -19.67 32.94 -13.10
N THR A 758 -18.74 33.70 -13.67
CA THR A 758 -18.26 33.50 -15.05
C THR A 758 -17.04 32.58 -15.15
N ARG A 759 -16.48 32.16 -14.02
CA ARG A 759 -15.22 31.39 -13.93
C ARG A 759 -15.38 30.16 -13.03
N LEU A 760 -16.30 29.28 -13.42
CA LEU A 760 -16.56 28.00 -12.75
C LEU A 760 -15.98 26.84 -13.55
N GLY A 761 -15.11 26.04 -12.95
CA GLY A 761 -14.57 24.81 -13.53
C GLY A 761 -15.12 23.56 -12.84
N ILE A 762 -15.27 22.47 -13.58
CA ILE A 762 -15.68 21.16 -13.05
C ILE A 762 -14.65 20.08 -13.37
N VAL A 763 -14.23 19.32 -12.37
CA VAL A 763 -13.11 18.38 -12.50
C VAL A 763 -13.45 17.06 -11.81
N GLY A 764 -13.18 15.94 -12.48
CA GLY A 764 -13.36 14.62 -11.90
C GLY A 764 -12.57 13.56 -12.65
N HIS A 765 -12.22 12.47 -11.96
CA HIS A 765 -11.52 11.32 -12.55
C HIS A 765 -12.31 10.04 -12.30
N SER A 766 -12.25 9.07 -13.22
CA SER A 766 -12.96 7.79 -13.11
C SER A 766 -14.47 8.00 -12.95
N TRP A 767 -15.08 7.59 -11.83
CA TRP A 767 -16.47 7.90 -11.51
C TRP A 767 -16.79 9.39 -11.54
N GLY A 768 -15.94 10.23 -10.95
CA GLY A 768 -16.05 11.67 -11.06
C GLY A 768 -15.87 12.17 -12.51
N GLY A 769 -15.14 11.45 -13.36
CA GLY A 769 -14.98 11.73 -14.77
C GLY A 769 -16.25 11.46 -15.57
N TYR A 770 -16.92 10.34 -15.29
CA TYR A 770 -18.28 10.06 -15.78
C TYR A 770 -19.25 11.17 -15.37
N GLN A 771 -19.31 11.50 -14.08
CA GLN A 771 -20.21 12.53 -13.57
C GLN A 771 -19.92 13.91 -14.18
N THR A 772 -18.64 14.25 -14.36
CA THR A 772 -18.22 15.48 -15.06
C THR A 772 -18.74 15.49 -16.50
N ALA A 773 -18.56 14.41 -17.25
CA ALA A 773 -19.06 14.29 -18.61
C ALA A 773 -20.59 14.35 -18.67
N TYR A 774 -21.29 13.74 -17.71
CA TYR A 774 -22.76 13.80 -17.61
C TYR A 774 -23.25 15.22 -17.34
N LEU A 775 -22.70 15.91 -16.35
CA LEU A 775 -23.17 17.23 -15.91
C LEU A 775 -23.04 18.29 -17.00
N ILE A 776 -21.97 18.29 -17.79
CA ILE A 776 -21.82 19.24 -18.91
C ILE A 776 -22.82 19.03 -20.05
N THR A 777 -23.53 17.89 -20.07
CA THR A 777 -24.65 17.68 -21.00
C THR A 777 -25.99 18.22 -20.48
N LYS A 778 -26.07 18.51 -19.18
CA LYS A 778 -27.31 18.91 -18.48
C LYS A 778 -27.31 20.37 -18.04
N THR A 779 -26.16 21.06 -18.06
CA THR A 779 -26.05 22.47 -17.69
C THR A 779 -24.87 23.16 -18.37
N ASN A 780 -25.03 24.48 -18.61
CA ASN A 780 -23.98 25.36 -19.13
C ASN A 780 -23.36 26.25 -18.03
N LEU A 781 -23.56 25.89 -16.75
CA LEU A 781 -23.07 26.67 -15.61
C LEU A 781 -21.53 26.77 -15.58
N PHE A 782 -20.83 25.75 -16.07
CA PHE A 782 -19.38 25.67 -16.02
C PHE A 782 -18.72 26.24 -17.28
N LYS A 783 -17.70 27.07 -17.07
CA LYS A 783 -16.86 27.67 -18.10
C LYS A 783 -15.95 26.66 -18.77
N THR A 784 -15.53 25.62 -18.05
CA THR A 784 -14.65 24.55 -18.55
C THR A 784 -14.77 23.27 -17.71
N ALA A 785 -14.36 22.13 -18.28
CA ALA A 785 -14.45 20.82 -17.64
C ALA A 785 -13.20 19.94 -17.84
N VAL A 786 -12.89 19.09 -16.86
CA VAL A 786 -11.80 18.10 -16.96
C VAL A 786 -12.33 16.70 -16.59
N PRO A 787 -12.98 15.99 -17.53
CA PRO A 787 -13.37 14.59 -17.34
C PRO A 787 -12.18 13.65 -17.56
N GLY A 788 -11.55 13.18 -16.48
CA GLY A 788 -10.46 12.21 -16.49
C GLY A 788 -10.97 10.76 -16.46
N ALA A 789 -10.44 9.91 -17.33
CA ALA A 789 -10.84 8.52 -17.56
C ALA A 789 -12.37 8.30 -17.50
N PRO A 790 -13.17 9.08 -18.27
CA PRO A 790 -14.62 9.07 -18.15
C PRO A 790 -15.24 7.80 -18.77
N VAL A 791 -16.43 7.44 -18.29
CA VAL A 791 -17.37 6.58 -19.03
C VAL A 791 -18.33 7.49 -19.77
N ALA A 792 -18.35 7.40 -21.11
CA ALA A 792 -19.21 8.22 -21.97
C ALA A 792 -20.46 7.48 -22.41
N ASN A 793 -20.39 6.15 -22.48
CA ASN A 793 -21.43 5.27 -22.96
C ASN A 793 -21.48 4.01 -22.09
N MET A 794 -22.42 3.97 -21.15
CA MET A 794 -22.58 2.84 -20.25
C MET A 794 -23.00 1.57 -20.98
N THR A 795 -23.61 1.65 -22.16
CA THR A 795 -23.99 0.45 -22.95
C THR A 795 -22.77 -0.28 -23.49
N SER A 796 -21.85 0.42 -24.16
CA SER A 796 -20.61 -0.19 -24.69
C SER A 796 -19.63 -0.54 -23.57
N ALA A 797 -19.63 0.22 -22.47
CA ALA A 797 -18.77 -0.06 -21.33
C ALA A 797 -19.26 -1.23 -20.46
N TYR A 798 -20.56 -1.55 -20.45
CA TYR A 798 -21.14 -2.69 -19.74
C TYR A 798 -20.56 -4.03 -20.21
N GLY A 799 -20.48 -4.23 -21.54
CA GLY A 799 -19.89 -5.43 -22.15
C GLY A 799 -18.36 -5.46 -22.14
N GLY A 800 -17.69 -4.47 -21.55
CA GLY A 800 -16.24 -4.38 -21.52
C GLY A 800 -15.58 -5.23 -20.43
N ILE A 801 -14.25 -5.33 -20.50
CA ILE A 801 -13.40 -5.99 -19.51
C ILE A 801 -12.68 -4.95 -18.66
N ARG A 802 -12.58 -5.20 -17.36
CA ARG A 802 -11.67 -4.49 -16.47
C ARG A 802 -10.28 -5.12 -16.59
N TRP A 803 -9.50 -4.72 -17.59
CA TRP A 803 -8.25 -5.39 -17.99
C TRP A 803 -7.21 -5.58 -16.88
N GLY A 804 -7.22 -4.75 -15.83
CA GLY A 804 -6.33 -4.89 -14.68
C GLY A 804 -6.61 -6.11 -13.82
N THR A 805 -7.86 -6.60 -13.82
CA THR A 805 -8.26 -7.84 -13.14
C THR A 805 -8.68 -8.94 -14.12
N GLY A 806 -9.00 -8.58 -15.37
CA GLY A 806 -9.55 -9.47 -16.39
C GLY A 806 -11.03 -9.83 -16.17
N LEU A 807 -11.70 -9.19 -15.21
CA LEU A 807 -13.11 -9.44 -14.89
C LEU A 807 -14.04 -8.71 -15.87
N SER A 808 -15.24 -9.27 -16.07
CA SER A 808 -16.34 -8.55 -16.71
C SER A 808 -16.71 -7.31 -15.90
N ARG A 809 -17.10 -6.24 -16.60
CA ARG A 809 -17.57 -5.00 -15.97
C ARG A 809 -19.04 -5.03 -15.58
N GLN A 810 -19.80 -6.06 -15.97
CA GLN A 810 -21.25 -6.14 -15.76
C GLN A 810 -21.65 -5.89 -14.29
N ALA A 811 -20.99 -6.57 -13.35
CA ALA A 811 -21.20 -6.37 -11.90
C ALA A 811 -21.00 -4.90 -11.46
N GLN A 812 -20.11 -4.16 -12.12
CA GLN A 812 -19.86 -2.74 -11.81
C GLN A 812 -21.10 -1.87 -12.04
N TYR A 813 -21.86 -2.21 -13.07
CA TYR A 813 -23.04 -1.47 -13.48
C TYR A 813 -24.27 -1.95 -12.73
N GLU A 814 -24.39 -3.27 -12.57
CA GLU A 814 -25.55 -3.89 -11.93
C GLU A 814 -25.60 -3.62 -10.43
N HIS A 815 -24.47 -3.77 -9.74
CA HIS A 815 -24.45 -3.90 -8.28
C HIS A 815 -23.63 -2.80 -7.58
N THR A 816 -22.48 -2.43 -8.13
CA THR A 816 -21.53 -1.55 -7.41
C THR A 816 -21.61 -0.11 -7.90
N GLN A 817 -20.47 0.56 -8.11
CA GLN A 817 -20.34 2.01 -8.22
C GLN A 817 -21.29 2.68 -9.23
N SER A 818 -21.67 2.00 -10.33
CA SER A 818 -22.57 2.61 -11.32
C SER A 818 -24.05 2.54 -10.95
N ARG A 819 -24.42 1.72 -9.96
CA ARG A 819 -25.73 1.72 -9.31
C ARG A 819 -26.92 1.66 -10.28
N ILE A 820 -26.83 0.93 -11.39
CA ILE A 820 -27.96 0.82 -12.34
C ILE A 820 -29.04 -0.13 -11.80
N GLY A 821 -28.65 -1.12 -10.98
CA GLY A 821 -29.59 -1.99 -10.28
C GLY A 821 -30.26 -3.03 -11.18
N GLY A 822 -29.63 -3.39 -12.30
CA GLY A 822 -30.11 -4.42 -13.22
C GLY A 822 -29.28 -4.51 -14.49
N THR A 823 -29.47 -5.59 -15.23
CA THR A 823 -28.74 -5.86 -16.48
C THR A 823 -29.07 -4.83 -17.56
N LEU A 824 -28.23 -4.75 -18.60
CA LEU A 824 -28.46 -3.86 -19.75
C LEU A 824 -29.82 -4.09 -20.42
N TRP A 825 -30.31 -5.33 -20.42
CA TRP A 825 -31.58 -5.70 -21.06
C TRP A 825 -32.79 -5.38 -20.20
N GLU A 826 -32.69 -5.51 -18.88
CA GLU A 826 -33.78 -5.19 -17.95
C GLU A 826 -33.95 -3.68 -17.75
N LYS A 827 -32.84 -2.93 -17.81
CA LYS A 827 -32.78 -1.51 -17.49
C LYS A 827 -32.25 -0.66 -18.64
N THR A 828 -32.55 -1.04 -19.89
CA THR A 828 -31.98 -0.42 -21.10
C THR A 828 -32.08 1.11 -21.09
N GLN A 829 -33.25 1.66 -20.71
CA GLN A 829 -33.45 3.10 -20.67
C GLN A 829 -32.55 3.78 -19.63
N GLN A 830 -32.35 3.18 -18.45
CA GLN A 830 -31.43 3.70 -17.44
C GLN A 830 -29.99 3.76 -17.95
N TYR A 831 -29.52 2.75 -18.70
CA TYR A 831 -28.19 2.80 -19.31
C TYR A 831 -28.07 3.92 -20.35
N LEU A 832 -29.11 4.16 -21.15
CA LEU A 832 -29.14 5.26 -22.14
C LEU A 832 -29.18 6.64 -21.46
N ASP A 833 -30.08 6.81 -20.49
CA ASP A 833 -30.29 8.09 -19.78
C ASP A 833 -29.04 8.52 -19.01
N ASN A 834 -28.32 7.56 -18.44
CA ASN A 834 -27.07 7.81 -17.73
C ASN A 834 -25.86 7.93 -18.66
N SER A 835 -25.96 7.75 -19.97
CA SER A 835 -24.82 7.82 -20.90
C SER A 835 -24.63 9.21 -21.50
N PRO A 836 -23.55 9.95 -21.17
CA PRO A 836 -23.29 11.30 -21.72
C PRO A 836 -23.27 11.36 -23.25
N LEU A 837 -22.84 10.29 -23.92
CA LEU A 837 -22.71 10.20 -25.38
C LEU A 837 -23.97 10.67 -26.12
N PHE A 838 -25.16 10.27 -25.65
CA PHE A 838 -26.43 10.59 -26.33
C PHE A 838 -26.88 12.03 -26.13
N TYR A 839 -26.24 12.78 -25.23
CA TYR A 839 -26.56 14.16 -24.89
C TYR A 839 -25.45 15.15 -25.25
N LEU A 840 -24.39 14.72 -25.95
CA LEU A 840 -23.31 15.60 -26.38
C LEU A 840 -23.74 16.82 -27.22
N PRO A 841 -24.82 16.80 -28.03
CA PRO A 841 -25.31 18.01 -28.71
C PRO A 841 -25.57 19.19 -27.77
N ASN A 842 -25.96 18.91 -26.52
CA ASN A 842 -26.28 19.92 -25.51
C ASN A 842 -25.03 20.59 -24.91
N VAL A 843 -23.85 20.00 -25.06
CA VAL A 843 -22.62 20.49 -24.44
C VAL A 843 -22.23 21.84 -25.02
N GLN A 844 -21.99 22.84 -24.17
CA GLN A 844 -21.39 24.13 -24.56
C GLN A 844 -20.07 24.40 -23.82
N THR A 845 -19.74 23.57 -22.83
CA THR A 845 -18.55 23.69 -21.99
C THR A 845 -17.34 23.03 -22.68
N PRO A 846 -16.22 23.76 -22.90
CA PRO A 846 -14.96 23.17 -23.33
C PRO A 846 -14.47 22.06 -22.37
N ALA A 847 -13.86 21.01 -22.92
CA ALA A 847 -13.41 19.85 -22.11
C ALA A 847 -11.94 19.46 -22.35
N LEU A 848 -11.19 19.19 -21.28
CA LEU A 848 -9.89 18.53 -21.30
C LEU A 848 -10.02 17.09 -20.77
N ILE A 849 -9.92 16.12 -21.67
CA ILE A 849 -10.04 14.70 -21.37
C ILE A 849 -8.64 14.12 -21.11
N LEU A 850 -8.44 13.44 -19.99
CA LEU A 850 -7.30 12.54 -19.77
C LEU A 850 -7.80 11.12 -19.95
N HIS A 851 -7.25 10.35 -20.89
CA HIS A 851 -7.53 8.91 -20.96
C HIS A 851 -6.30 8.23 -21.57
N ASN A 852 -5.85 7.13 -20.97
CA ASN A 852 -4.64 6.42 -21.42
C ASN A 852 -5.01 5.17 -22.22
N ASP A 853 -4.18 4.79 -23.18
CA ASP A 853 -4.43 3.64 -24.07
C ASP A 853 -4.37 2.27 -23.38
N GLU A 854 -3.62 2.16 -22.29
CA GLU A 854 -3.55 0.96 -21.45
C GLU A 854 -4.32 1.12 -20.13
N ASP A 855 -5.36 1.96 -20.11
CA ASP A 855 -6.28 2.07 -18.97
C ASP A 855 -6.86 0.68 -18.63
N ASP A 856 -6.51 0.21 -17.44
CA ASP A 856 -6.80 -1.12 -16.94
C ASP A 856 -8.11 -1.16 -16.14
N ALA A 857 -8.80 -0.04 -15.99
CA ALA A 857 -10.04 0.08 -15.25
C ALA A 857 -11.21 0.68 -16.03
N VAL A 858 -11.02 1.52 -17.06
CA VAL A 858 -12.07 2.05 -17.94
C VAL A 858 -11.64 1.89 -19.42
N PRO A 859 -12.46 1.29 -20.30
CA PRO A 859 -12.07 1.06 -21.68
C PRO A 859 -11.62 2.34 -22.37
N TRP A 860 -10.44 2.30 -23.00
CA TRP A 860 -9.84 3.40 -23.75
C TRP A 860 -10.81 4.07 -24.73
N TYR A 861 -11.67 3.27 -25.37
CA TYR A 861 -12.68 3.77 -26.31
C TYR A 861 -13.71 4.71 -25.69
N GLN A 862 -13.92 4.73 -24.37
CA GLN A 862 -14.84 5.67 -23.73
C GLN A 862 -14.33 7.12 -23.83
N GLY A 863 -13.03 7.34 -23.67
CA GLY A 863 -12.40 8.64 -23.89
C GLY A 863 -12.44 9.05 -25.36
N ILE A 864 -12.22 8.08 -26.27
CA ILE A 864 -12.32 8.31 -27.72
C ILE A 864 -13.75 8.70 -28.12
N GLU A 865 -14.77 7.95 -27.68
CA GLU A 865 -16.18 8.20 -27.96
C GLU A 865 -16.57 9.62 -27.53
N LEU A 866 -16.17 10.03 -26.33
CA LEU A 866 -16.39 11.40 -25.84
C LEU A 866 -15.68 12.45 -26.70
N TYR A 867 -14.37 12.29 -26.93
CA TYR A 867 -13.57 13.28 -27.66
C TYR A 867 -14.03 13.42 -29.13
N VAL A 868 -14.17 12.31 -29.85
CA VAL A 868 -14.56 12.32 -31.26
C VAL A 868 -16.00 12.80 -31.42
N GLY A 869 -16.90 12.45 -30.49
CA GLY A 869 -18.28 12.95 -30.46
C GLY A 869 -18.34 14.47 -30.32
N LEU A 870 -17.63 15.04 -29.34
CA LEU A 870 -17.53 16.49 -29.16
C LEU A 870 -16.90 17.18 -30.39
N LYS A 871 -15.82 16.60 -30.92
CA LYS A 871 -15.15 17.12 -32.13
C LYS A 871 -16.07 17.13 -33.34
N ARG A 872 -16.85 16.07 -33.56
CA ARG A 872 -17.82 15.98 -34.66
C ARG A 872 -18.89 17.08 -34.57
N LEU A 873 -19.26 17.45 -33.36
CA LEU A 873 -20.23 18.50 -33.07
C LEU A 873 -19.62 19.92 -33.01
N GLY A 874 -18.33 20.07 -33.35
CA GLY A 874 -17.63 21.35 -33.33
C GLY A 874 -17.44 21.93 -31.92
N LYS A 875 -17.55 21.12 -30.87
CA LYS A 875 -17.39 21.55 -29.48
C LYS A 875 -15.89 21.55 -29.10
N PRO A 876 -15.35 22.58 -28.43
CA PRO A 876 -13.95 22.62 -28.04
C PRO A 876 -13.59 21.48 -27.08
N ALA A 877 -12.70 20.59 -27.50
CA ALA A 877 -12.24 19.48 -26.68
C ALA A 877 -10.78 19.13 -26.97
N TRP A 878 -10.06 18.71 -25.95
CA TRP A 878 -8.70 18.16 -26.02
C TRP A 878 -8.69 16.79 -25.36
N MET A 879 -7.90 15.86 -25.89
CA MET A 879 -7.66 14.57 -25.23
C MET A 879 -6.16 14.34 -25.10
N LEU A 880 -5.72 14.07 -23.88
CA LEU A 880 -4.35 13.73 -23.53
C LEU A 880 -4.29 12.23 -23.26
N ASN A 881 -3.42 11.55 -24.00
CA ASN A 881 -3.12 10.14 -23.85
C ASN A 881 -1.61 9.96 -23.59
N TYR A 882 -1.29 9.47 -22.40
CA TYR A 882 0.05 9.04 -22.06
C TYR A 882 0.16 7.54 -22.35
N ASN A 883 0.87 7.20 -23.42
CA ASN A 883 0.94 5.79 -23.84
C ASN A 883 1.54 4.91 -22.74
N THR A 884 1.06 3.66 -22.68
CA THR A 884 1.46 2.62 -21.72
C THR A 884 1.07 2.89 -20.26
N GLU A 885 0.42 4.03 -20.00
CA GLU A 885 -0.07 4.35 -18.66
C GLU A 885 -1.41 3.67 -18.38
N LYS A 886 -1.63 3.41 -17.09
CA LYS A 886 -2.83 2.72 -16.59
C LYS A 886 -3.95 3.72 -16.28
N HIS A 887 -4.98 3.28 -15.54
CA HIS A 887 -6.12 4.13 -15.18
C HIS A 887 -5.76 5.45 -14.47
N GLY A 888 -4.69 5.42 -13.69
CA GLY A 888 -3.98 6.61 -13.21
C GLY A 888 -2.52 6.50 -13.61
N LEU A 889 -1.90 7.65 -13.91
CA LEU A 889 -0.50 7.73 -14.31
C LEU A 889 0.40 7.14 -13.22
N ARG A 890 1.23 6.17 -13.57
CA ARG A 890 2.22 5.50 -12.69
C ARG A 890 3.60 6.09 -12.88
N VAL A 891 3.94 6.57 -14.09
CA VAL A 891 5.25 7.12 -14.36
C VAL A 891 5.31 8.59 -13.96
N ARG A 892 6.16 8.91 -12.98
CA ARG A 892 6.27 10.26 -12.40
C ARG A 892 6.50 11.38 -13.42
N LYS A 893 7.27 11.14 -14.50
CA LYS A 893 7.49 12.15 -15.55
C LYS A 893 6.17 12.53 -16.27
N ASN A 894 5.28 11.55 -16.47
CA ASN A 894 3.98 11.75 -17.09
C ASN A 894 3.04 12.45 -16.12
N GLN A 895 3.05 12.06 -14.83
CA GLN A 895 2.32 12.79 -13.77
C GLN A 895 2.67 14.28 -13.75
N LYS A 896 3.97 14.62 -13.85
CA LYS A 896 4.43 16.03 -13.89
C LYS A 896 3.91 16.77 -15.12
N ASP A 897 4.07 16.20 -16.31
CA ASP A 897 3.59 16.81 -17.55
C ASP A 897 2.06 17.00 -17.54
N TRP A 898 1.30 15.99 -17.11
CA TRP A 898 -0.15 16.08 -16.95
C TRP A 898 -0.55 17.18 -15.96
N THR A 899 0.10 17.23 -14.80
CA THR A 899 -0.16 18.26 -13.80
C THR A 899 0.02 19.66 -14.40
N ILE A 900 1.10 19.89 -15.15
CA ILE A 900 1.35 21.18 -15.81
C ILE A 900 0.26 21.50 -16.82
N ARG A 901 -0.07 20.57 -17.73
CA ARG A 901 -1.07 20.81 -18.79
C ARG A 901 -2.47 21.07 -18.23
N MET A 902 -2.88 20.30 -17.22
CA MET A 902 -4.17 20.50 -16.56
C MET A 902 -4.28 21.91 -15.95
N TRP A 903 -3.22 22.39 -15.28
CA TRP A 903 -3.23 23.74 -14.71
C TRP A 903 -3.14 24.85 -15.75
N GLN A 904 -2.35 24.66 -16.83
CA GLN A 904 -2.35 25.61 -17.94
C GLN A 904 -3.74 25.73 -18.59
N TYR A 905 -4.45 24.61 -18.74
CA TYR A 905 -5.82 24.58 -19.26
C TYR A 905 -6.80 25.32 -18.35
N LEU A 906 -6.77 25.04 -17.04
CA LEU A 906 -7.64 25.70 -16.06
C LEU A 906 -7.31 27.20 -15.97
N ASP A 907 -6.03 27.57 -15.90
CA ASP A 907 -5.59 28.97 -15.84
C ASP A 907 -6.02 29.76 -17.09
N HIS A 908 -5.99 29.14 -18.28
CA HIS A 908 -6.48 29.78 -19.51
C HIS A 908 -7.97 30.14 -19.42
N TYR A 909 -8.82 29.19 -19.01
CA TYR A 909 -10.27 29.39 -18.98
C TYR A 909 -10.79 30.15 -17.76
N LEU A 910 -10.10 30.06 -16.62
CA LEU A 910 -10.59 30.57 -15.34
C LEU A 910 -9.80 31.79 -14.83
N LYS A 911 -8.64 32.08 -15.43
CA LYS A 911 -7.77 33.21 -15.05
C LYS A 911 -7.26 34.01 -16.24
N ASP A 912 -7.80 33.77 -17.43
CA ASP A 912 -7.45 34.46 -18.68
C ASP A 912 -5.95 34.37 -19.03
N ALA A 913 -5.27 33.33 -18.56
CA ALA A 913 -3.88 33.09 -18.93
C ALA A 913 -3.76 32.80 -20.44
N PRO A 914 -2.63 33.17 -21.09
CA PRO A 914 -2.41 32.82 -22.50
C PRO A 914 -2.53 31.32 -22.74
N ALA A 915 -3.20 30.93 -23.82
CA ALA A 915 -3.28 29.52 -24.21
C ALA A 915 -1.86 28.98 -24.51
N PRO A 916 -1.46 27.83 -23.95
CA PRO A 916 -0.19 27.20 -24.30
C PRO A 916 -0.24 26.66 -25.74
N GLN A 917 0.94 26.54 -26.38
CA GLN A 917 1.07 26.06 -27.76
C GLN A 917 0.39 24.70 -27.98
N TRP A 918 0.50 23.77 -27.02
CA TRP A 918 -0.15 22.46 -27.14
C TRP A 918 -1.67 22.52 -27.23
N MET A 919 -2.32 23.56 -26.69
CA MET A 919 -3.78 23.73 -26.80
C MET A 919 -4.17 24.27 -28.18
N VAL A 920 -3.38 25.19 -28.74
CA VAL A 920 -3.71 25.87 -30.00
C VAL A 920 -3.34 25.01 -31.21
N GLU A 921 -2.14 24.42 -31.19
CA GLU A 921 -1.58 23.73 -32.35
C GLU A 921 -1.60 22.20 -32.21
N GLY A 922 -1.88 21.68 -31.01
CA GLY A 922 -1.70 20.27 -30.68
C GLY A 922 -0.21 19.88 -30.58
N LEU A 923 0.03 18.56 -30.47
CA LEU A 923 1.37 17.97 -30.47
C LEU A 923 1.45 16.86 -31.53
N PRO A 924 2.11 17.11 -32.69
CA PRO A 924 2.28 16.11 -33.74
C PRO A 924 3.01 14.86 -33.24
N MET A 925 2.64 13.69 -33.76
CA MET A 925 3.26 12.40 -33.37
C MET A 925 4.78 12.40 -33.55
N ILE A 926 5.29 13.09 -34.58
CA ILE A 926 6.72 13.22 -34.86
C ILE A 926 7.49 14.09 -33.85
N GLU A 927 6.80 14.96 -33.11
CA GLU A 927 7.41 15.81 -32.07
C GLU A 927 7.31 15.19 -30.67
N LYS A 928 6.58 14.08 -30.52
CA LYS A 928 6.37 13.41 -29.25
C LYS A 928 7.70 13.00 -28.61
N GLY A 929 7.95 13.49 -27.40
CA GLY A 929 9.20 13.25 -26.67
C GLY A 929 10.37 14.14 -27.09
N VAL A 930 10.18 15.02 -28.07
CA VAL A 930 11.17 16.01 -28.55
C VAL A 930 10.78 17.41 -28.09
N ASN A 931 9.56 17.86 -28.40
CA ASN A 931 9.02 19.16 -28.00
C ASN A 931 7.75 18.96 -27.18
N GLN A 932 7.63 19.63 -26.03
CA GLN A 932 6.45 19.51 -25.16
C GLN A 932 5.39 20.59 -25.42
N ARG A 933 5.76 21.68 -26.14
CA ARG A 933 4.87 22.82 -26.47
C ARG A 933 4.14 23.41 -25.25
N LEU A 934 4.85 23.51 -24.13
CA LEU A 934 4.32 24.05 -22.86
C LEU A 934 4.35 25.58 -22.79
N GLU A 935 5.10 26.25 -23.65
CA GLU A 935 5.18 27.70 -23.68
C GLU A 935 3.87 28.34 -24.19
N PRO A 936 3.58 29.61 -23.86
CA PRO A 936 2.46 30.37 -24.45
C PRO A 936 2.50 30.38 -25.98
N ALA A 937 1.34 30.23 -26.62
CA ALA A 937 1.23 30.44 -28.06
C ALA A 937 1.51 31.91 -28.41
N ALA A 938 2.25 32.16 -29.49
CA ALA A 938 2.41 33.52 -30.01
C ALA A 938 1.02 34.06 -30.38
N ALA A 939 0.77 35.34 -30.10
CA ALA A 939 -0.50 35.97 -30.47
C ALA A 939 -0.73 35.79 -31.97
N LEU A 940 -1.80 35.07 -32.35
CA LEU A 940 -2.19 34.96 -33.75
C LEU A 940 -2.40 36.38 -34.29
N PRO A 941 -1.79 36.78 -35.42
CA PRO A 941 -2.11 38.06 -36.04
C PRO A 941 -3.61 38.05 -36.34
N SER A 942 -4.32 39.09 -35.88
CA SER A 942 -5.77 39.20 -35.99
C SER A 942 -6.21 38.85 -37.41
N ALA A 943 -6.96 37.76 -37.58
CA ALA A 943 -7.59 37.46 -38.84
C ALA A 943 -8.55 38.62 -39.15
N LYS A 944 -8.14 39.50 -40.06
CA LYS A 944 -9.03 40.51 -40.64
C LYS A 944 -10.22 39.75 -41.21
N ALA A 945 -11.40 40.05 -40.67
CA ALA A 945 -12.66 39.68 -41.25
C ALA A 945 -12.65 40.07 -42.74
N THR A 946 -12.61 39.07 -43.61
CA THR A 946 -13.06 39.21 -44.98
C THR A 946 -14.39 38.45 -45.05
N ARG A 947 -15.41 39.21 -45.47
CA ARG A 947 -16.84 38.90 -45.43
C ARG A 947 -17.20 37.59 -46.11
#